data_AF-A0A709F7H2-F1
#
_entry.id   AF-A0A709F7H2-F1
#
_cell.length_a   1.000
_cell.length_b   1.000
_cell.length_c   1.000
_cell.angle_alpha   90.00
_cell.angle_beta   90.00
_cell.angle_gamma   90.00
#
_symmetry.space_group_name_H-M   'P 1'
#
loop_
_entity.id
_entity.type
_entity.pdbx_description
1 polymer ?
#
loop_
_entity_poly.entity_id
_entity_poly.type
_entity_poly.pdbx_seq_one_letter_code
_entity_poly.pdbx_strand_id
1 'polypeptide(L)'
;ETHDRIVGKTWREAKRQHDETISGSKATLTDTIRTFTALGASLLEARSDGTPLEMAVASSVAWDRLAQLVATGTQLSNTLADEPLAYVGQGYHRFRRYAPRMLRCLKLEAAPVAGPLVAAALSIGEMKGVASPERRFLRPSSKWNRHLRAQEKGDTRLWEVAVLFHLRDAFRSGDVWLAHSRRYGDLKQVLVPMIAAQENAKLAVPSNPQDWLADRKARLTIALKRLARAARNGTIPHGSIEDGTLRIDRLTADVPDGAEALILDLYRRMPSVRITDMLLEVDAALGFTDAFTHLRTGAPCRDRIGLLNVLLAEGLNLGLRKMAEATNTHDYWQLSRLARWHVESEAMNQALAIVVAAQGKLPMSRVWGMGTSASSDGQFFPTARHGEAMNMVNAKYGSVPGLKAYTHVSDQFAPFACQSIPATVSEAPYILDGLLMNEVGRHVREQYADTAGFTDHLFGASSLLGYNLVLRIRDLPSKRLYVFNPDTTPRELRKLVGGKAREDLIVANWPDIFRCAATMTAGKIRPSQLLRKLASYPRQNNLAVALREVGRIERTLFIIEWILDTDMQRRAQIGLNKGEAHHALKNALRIGRQGEIRDRTTEGQHYRIAGLNLLTAVIIYWNTVHLGHAVTERRNEGLDVPPEFLPHISPLGWAHILLTGEYLWPKEPKA
;
A
#
# COMPACT_ATOMS: atom_id res chain seq x y z
N GLU A 1 12.85 0.61 12.86
CA GLU A 1 12.61 -0.14 11.60
C GLU A 1 13.35 -1.47 11.48
N THR A 2 14.69 -1.51 11.57
CA THR A 2 15.45 -2.77 11.42
C THR A 2 14.95 -3.87 12.35
N HIS A 3 14.68 -3.53 13.61
CA HIS A 3 14.08 -4.44 14.58
C HIS A 3 12.73 -4.99 14.10
N ASP A 4 11.82 -4.14 13.62
CA ASP A 4 10.52 -4.52 13.07
C ASP A 4 10.65 -5.55 11.93
N ARG A 5 11.63 -5.31 11.03
CA ARG A 5 11.97 -6.24 9.93
C ARG A 5 12.48 -7.58 10.48
N ILE A 6 13.40 -7.56 11.45
CA ILE A 6 13.96 -8.79 12.01
C ILE A 6 12.87 -9.66 12.65
N VAL A 7 11.99 -9.06 13.46
CA VAL A 7 10.87 -9.80 14.07
C VAL A 7 9.94 -10.39 12.99
N GLY A 8 9.60 -9.61 11.96
CA GLY A 8 8.78 -10.10 10.85
C GLY A 8 9.45 -11.20 10.02
N LYS A 9 10.79 -11.23 9.94
CA LYS A 9 11.55 -12.31 9.30
C LYS A 9 11.52 -13.58 10.15
N THR A 10 11.82 -13.46 11.45
CA THR A 10 11.80 -14.58 12.40
C THR A 10 10.42 -15.27 12.42
N TRP A 11 9.32 -14.50 12.41
CA TRP A 11 7.98 -15.08 12.35
C TRP A 11 7.71 -15.86 11.05
N ARG A 12 8.16 -15.35 9.90
CA ARG A 12 7.95 -16.04 8.62
C ARG A 12 8.82 -17.29 8.49
N GLU A 13 10.06 -17.25 8.96
CA GLU A 13 10.93 -18.43 9.03
C GLU A 13 10.30 -19.52 9.91
N ALA A 14 9.79 -19.12 11.08
CA ALA A 14 9.08 -20.02 12.00
C ALA A 14 7.80 -20.60 11.37
N LYS A 15 6.98 -19.78 10.70
CA LYS A 15 5.79 -20.23 9.99
C LYS A 15 6.15 -21.21 8.86
N ARG A 16 7.17 -20.89 8.05
CA ARG A 16 7.61 -21.76 6.95
C ARG A 16 8.04 -23.13 7.46
N GLN A 17 8.84 -23.17 8.53
CA GLN A 17 9.25 -24.43 9.14
C GLN A 17 8.08 -25.23 9.70
N HIS A 18 7.12 -24.55 10.34
CA HIS A 18 5.89 -25.19 10.80
C HIS A 18 5.10 -25.79 9.63
N ASP A 19 4.89 -25.02 8.55
CA ASP A 19 4.19 -25.47 7.35
C ASP A 19 4.94 -26.64 6.67
N GLU A 20 6.28 -26.60 6.61
CA GLU A 20 7.14 -27.68 6.11
C GLU A 20 7.03 -28.95 6.98
N THR A 21 6.99 -28.80 8.32
CA THR A 21 6.85 -29.91 9.26
C THR A 21 5.49 -30.58 9.11
N ILE A 22 4.41 -29.80 9.04
CA ILE A 22 3.05 -30.31 8.77
C ILE A 22 3.00 -31.02 7.41
N SER A 23 3.57 -30.40 6.37
CA SER A 23 3.56 -30.99 5.03
C SER A 23 4.35 -32.29 4.97
N GLY A 24 5.51 -32.37 5.61
CA GLY A 24 6.31 -33.60 5.71
C GLY A 24 5.60 -34.71 6.48
N SER A 25 4.73 -34.35 7.42
CA SER A 25 3.96 -35.29 8.25
C SER A 25 2.72 -35.85 7.54
N LYS A 26 2.30 -35.30 6.39
CA LYS A 26 1.07 -35.70 5.69
C LYS A 26 1.04 -37.17 5.25
N ALA A 27 2.17 -37.68 4.75
CA ALA A 27 2.26 -39.06 4.30
C ALA A 27 2.08 -40.02 5.49
N THR A 28 2.84 -39.79 6.56
CA THR A 28 2.76 -40.56 7.81
C THR A 28 1.39 -40.46 8.46
N LEU A 29 0.75 -39.28 8.44
CA LEU A 29 -0.61 -39.08 8.93
C LEU A 29 -1.63 -39.91 8.15
N THR A 30 -1.54 -39.86 6.81
CA THR A 30 -2.45 -40.61 5.93
C THR A 30 -2.30 -42.12 6.14
N ASP A 31 -1.07 -42.60 6.26
CA ASP A 31 -0.77 -44.01 6.50
C ASP A 31 -1.26 -44.47 7.89
N THR A 32 -1.03 -43.65 8.92
CA THR A 32 -1.48 -43.92 10.29
C THR A 32 -3.00 -43.97 10.39
N ILE A 33 -3.71 -43.00 9.79
CA ILE A 33 -5.19 -43.00 9.74
C ILE A 33 -5.72 -44.21 8.96
N ARG A 34 -5.13 -44.53 7.81
CA ARG A 34 -5.51 -45.71 7.02
C ARG A 34 -5.36 -46.98 7.83
N THR A 35 -4.26 -47.13 8.55
CA THR A 35 -3.98 -48.31 9.36
C THR A 35 -4.92 -48.41 10.56
N PHE A 36 -5.25 -47.30 11.23
CA PHE A 36 -6.29 -47.29 12.26
C PHE A 36 -7.68 -47.62 11.71
N THR A 37 -7.99 -47.17 10.50
CA THR A 37 -9.27 -47.49 9.84
C THR A 37 -9.37 -48.98 9.51
N ALA A 38 -8.30 -49.57 8.99
CA ALA A 38 -8.22 -51.01 8.69
C ALA A 38 -8.33 -51.86 9.98
N LEU A 39 -7.66 -51.45 11.06
CA LEU A 39 -7.80 -52.09 12.36
C LEU A 39 -9.23 -51.98 12.89
N GLY A 40 -9.84 -50.80 12.78
CA GLY A 40 -11.24 -50.57 13.18
C GLY A 40 -12.22 -51.46 12.42
N ALA A 41 -12.02 -51.60 11.10
CA ALA A 41 -12.82 -52.50 10.27
C ALA A 41 -12.68 -53.97 10.71
N SER A 42 -11.43 -54.43 10.93
CA SER A 42 -11.14 -55.80 11.38
C SER A 42 -11.77 -56.11 12.74
N LEU A 43 -11.77 -55.14 13.66
CA LEU A 43 -12.41 -55.27 14.97
C LEU A 43 -13.95 -55.33 14.88
N LEU A 44 -14.55 -54.57 13.97
CA LEU A 44 -16.00 -54.59 13.73
C LEU A 44 -16.46 -55.89 13.07
N GLU A 45 -15.68 -56.42 12.13
CA GLU A 45 -15.92 -57.70 11.47
C GLU A 45 -15.81 -58.86 12.48
N ALA A 46 -14.72 -58.94 13.24
CA ALA A 46 -14.55 -59.95 14.28
C ALA A 46 -15.66 -59.92 15.35
N ARG A 47 -16.15 -58.71 15.72
CA ARG A 47 -17.30 -58.57 16.62
C ARG A 47 -18.60 -59.10 16.01
N SER A 48 -18.77 -58.95 14.70
CA SER A 48 -19.97 -59.41 13.97
C SER A 48 -19.96 -60.94 13.81
N ASP A 49 -18.78 -61.52 13.61
CA ASP A 49 -18.59 -62.95 13.38
C ASP A 49 -18.42 -63.78 14.67
N GLY A 50 -18.41 -63.13 15.84
CA GLY A 50 -18.23 -63.78 17.14
C GLY A 50 -16.79 -64.22 17.43
N THR A 51 -15.82 -63.72 16.66
CA THR A 51 -14.40 -64.07 16.75
C THR A 51 -13.73 -63.30 17.89
N PRO A 52 -12.78 -63.90 18.65
CA PRO A 52 -12.05 -63.17 19.68
C PRO A 52 -11.32 -61.95 19.12
N LEU A 53 -11.55 -60.77 19.71
CA LEU A 53 -10.96 -59.50 19.25
C LEU A 53 -9.42 -59.52 19.29
N GLU A 54 -8.81 -60.29 20.20
CA GLU A 54 -7.37 -60.49 20.27
C GLU A 54 -6.79 -61.09 18.97
N MET A 55 -7.51 -62.02 18.34
CA MET A 55 -7.09 -62.58 17.05
C MET A 55 -7.18 -61.55 15.91
N ALA A 56 -8.14 -60.62 15.97
CA ALA A 56 -8.30 -59.56 14.97
C ALA A 56 -7.18 -58.50 15.05
N VAL A 57 -6.70 -58.19 16.27
CA VAL A 57 -5.54 -57.31 16.46
C VAL A 57 -4.26 -58.01 16.01
N ALA A 58 -4.08 -59.29 16.37
CA ALA A 58 -2.92 -60.08 16.00
C ALA A 58 -2.78 -60.30 14.49
N SER A 59 -3.90 -60.48 13.77
CA SER A 59 -3.93 -60.74 12.33
C SER A 59 -3.85 -59.49 11.45
N SER A 60 -4.38 -58.33 11.89
CA SER A 60 -4.37 -57.11 11.06
C SER A 60 -3.10 -56.27 11.20
N VAL A 61 -2.69 -55.97 12.45
CA VAL A 61 -1.60 -55.01 12.73
C VAL A 61 -0.51 -55.61 13.60
N ALA A 62 -0.80 -56.63 14.42
CA ALA A 62 0.04 -57.15 15.51
C ALA A 62 0.29 -56.13 16.64
N TRP A 63 0.42 -56.62 17.88
CA TRP A 63 0.44 -55.78 19.09
C TRP A 63 1.60 -54.78 19.14
N ASP A 64 2.81 -55.18 18.73
CA ASP A 64 3.98 -54.30 18.74
C ASP A 64 3.84 -53.13 17.77
N ARG A 65 3.25 -53.38 16.59
CA ARG A 65 3.00 -52.35 15.59
C ARG A 65 1.85 -51.44 16.00
N LEU A 66 0.85 -51.95 16.73
CA LEU A 66 -0.21 -51.13 17.32
C LEU A 66 0.37 -50.14 18.35
N ALA A 67 1.29 -50.60 19.21
CA ALA A 67 1.98 -49.72 20.15
C ALA A 67 2.77 -48.62 19.41
N GLN A 68 3.47 -48.97 18.32
CA GLN A 68 4.15 -47.99 17.45
C GLN A 68 3.16 -47.02 16.81
N LEU A 69 2.03 -47.49 16.25
CA LEU A 69 1.00 -46.64 15.66
C LEU A 69 0.37 -45.66 16.65
N VAL A 70 0.16 -46.07 17.91
CA VAL A 70 -0.32 -45.19 18.97
C VAL A 70 0.73 -44.13 19.32
N ALA A 71 2.01 -44.51 19.40
CA ALA A 71 3.10 -43.56 19.61
C ALA A 71 3.23 -42.57 18.44
N THR A 72 3.18 -43.05 17.20
CA THR A 72 3.21 -42.23 15.98
C THR A 72 1.99 -41.32 15.90
N GLY A 73 0.78 -41.82 16.18
CA GLY A 73 -0.46 -41.04 16.22
C GLY A 73 -0.42 -39.94 17.29
N THR A 74 0.17 -40.21 18.45
CA THR A 74 0.39 -39.22 19.52
C THR A 74 1.38 -38.15 19.07
N GLN A 75 2.50 -38.54 18.47
CA GLN A 75 3.51 -37.61 17.93
C GLN A 75 2.92 -36.73 16.81
N LEU A 76 2.16 -37.31 15.88
CA LEU A 76 1.48 -36.59 14.81
C LEU A 76 0.43 -35.62 15.35
N SER A 77 -0.36 -36.04 16.34
CA SER A 77 -1.35 -35.18 17.00
C SER A 77 -0.68 -33.97 17.65
N ASN A 78 0.45 -34.17 18.33
CA ASN A 78 1.24 -33.08 18.91
C ASN A 78 1.81 -32.17 17.82
N THR A 79 2.31 -32.73 16.71
CA THR A 79 2.89 -31.97 15.58
C THR A 79 1.84 -31.14 14.84
N LEU A 80 0.62 -31.64 14.73
CA LEU A 80 -0.52 -30.94 14.10
C LEU A 80 -1.15 -29.91 15.05
N ALA A 81 -1.07 -30.13 16.36
CA ALA A 81 -1.48 -29.18 17.38
C ALA A 81 -0.44 -28.09 17.64
N ASP A 82 0.80 -28.28 17.17
CA ASP A 82 1.86 -27.30 17.27
C ASP A 82 1.52 -26.03 16.50
N GLU A 83 2.19 -24.94 16.84
CA GLU A 83 1.94 -23.64 16.24
C GLU A 83 3.25 -23.02 15.74
N PRO A 84 3.22 -22.05 14.80
CA PRO A 84 4.40 -21.32 14.37
C PRO A 84 5.23 -20.73 15.53
N LEU A 85 4.57 -20.46 16.67
CA LEU A 85 5.20 -19.93 17.86
C LEU A 85 6.23 -20.89 18.49
N ALA A 86 6.15 -22.20 18.26
CA ALA A 86 7.13 -23.16 18.75
C ALA A 86 8.54 -22.93 18.15
N TYR A 87 8.62 -22.35 16.95
CA TYR A 87 9.87 -22.21 16.20
C TYR A 87 10.53 -20.84 16.32
N VAL A 88 9.87 -19.85 16.94
CA VAL A 88 10.40 -18.45 16.99
C VAL A 88 11.67 -18.32 17.82
N GLY A 89 11.93 -19.26 18.74
CA GLY A 89 13.13 -19.30 19.59
C GLY A 89 14.43 -19.31 18.79
N GLN A 90 14.43 -19.84 17.56
CA GLN A 90 15.59 -19.85 16.66
C GLN A 90 16.09 -18.44 16.31
N GLY A 91 15.23 -17.43 16.41
CA GLY A 91 15.60 -16.02 16.20
C GLY A 91 16.47 -15.42 17.31
N TYR A 92 16.65 -16.11 18.45
CA TYR A 92 17.33 -15.59 19.63
C TYR A 92 18.71 -14.99 19.34
N HIS A 93 19.60 -15.76 18.71
CA HIS A 93 20.97 -15.29 18.43
C HIS A 93 21.00 -14.07 17.52
N ARG A 94 20.04 -13.94 16.60
CA ARG A 94 19.92 -12.77 15.71
C ARG A 94 19.54 -11.53 16.52
N PHE A 95 18.59 -11.66 17.45
CA PHE A 95 18.21 -10.59 18.36
C PHE A 95 19.35 -10.18 19.28
N ARG A 96 20.03 -11.16 19.89
CA ARG A 96 21.10 -10.93 20.87
C ARG A 96 22.26 -10.09 20.31
N ARG A 97 22.53 -10.16 19.00
CA ARG A 97 23.57 -9.37 18.32
C ARG A 97 23.36 -7.85 18.38
N TYR A 98 22.12 -7.37 18.45
CA TYR A 98 21.84 -5.93 18.37
C TYR A 98 20.91 -5.40 19.46
N ALA A 99 20.01 -6.23 20.00
CA ALA A 99 18.96 -5.78 20.91
C ALA A 99 19.51 -5.08 22.16
N PRO A 100 20.56 -5.59 22.85
CA PRO A 100 21.10 -4.91 24.03
C PRO A 100 21.62 -3.50 23.71
N ARG A 101 22.37 -3.34 22.60
CA ARG A 101 22.88 -2.04 22.17
C ARG A 101 21.74 -1.11 21.77
N MET A 102 20.76 -1.60 21.02
CA MET A 102 19.59 -0.83 20.63
C MET A 102 18.84 -0.31 21.86
N LEU A 103 18.56 -1.17 22.84
CA LEU A 103 17.78 -0.82 24.02
C LEU A 103 18.49 0.17 24.93
N ARG A 104 19.83 0.13 25.02
CA ARG A 104 20.62 1.16 25.72
C ARG A 104 20.64 2.52 25.03
N CYS A 105 20.55 2.55 23.70
CA CYS A 105 20.57 3.79 22.93
C CYS A 105 19.19 4.48 22.85
N LEU A 106 18.10 3.75 23.10
CA LEU A 106 16.74 4.27 22.97
C LEU A 106 16.21 4.73 24.33
N LYS A 107 15.79 6.00 24.42
CA LYS A 107 15.00 6.50 25.55
C LYS A 107 13.55 6.09 25.35
N LEU A 108 13.17 4.95 25.93
CA LEU A 108 11.82 4.39 25.85
C LEU A 108 10.92 5.05 26.90
N GLU A 109 9.78 5.55 26.44
CA GLU A 109 8.65 5.95 27.29
C GLU A 109 7.45 5.06 26.97
N ALA A 110 6.52 4.92 27.92
CA ALA A 110 5.39 4.02 27.75
C ALA A 110 4.14 4.47 28.49
N ALA A 111 3.00 4.05 27.96
CA ALA A 111 1.73 4.13 28.66
C ALA A 111 1.78 3.21 29.90
N PRO A 112 0.99 3.50 30.96
CA PRO A 112 1.01 2.70 32.19
C PRO A 112 0.85 1.18 31.95
N VAL A 113 0.03 0.81 30.97
CA VAL A 113 -0.21 -0.59 30.57
C VAL A 113 1.03 -1.30 30.01
N ALA A 114 1.96 -0.57 29.40
CA ALA A 114 3.19 -1.10 28.80
C ALA A 114 4.42 -0.97 29.73
N GLY A 115 4.26 -0.44 30.94
CA GLY A 115 5.32 -0.34 31.95
C GLY A 115 6.07 -1.67 32.19
N PRO A 116 5.36 -2.81 32.40
CA PRO A 116 6.02 -4.12 32.57
C PRO A 116 6.86 -4.55 31.35
N LEU A 117 6.44 -4.19 30.14
CA LEU A 117 7.17 -4.52 28.91
C LEU A 117 8.46 -3.71 28.79
N VAL A 118 8.41 -2.41 29.11
CA VAL A 118 9.61 -1.55 29.10
C VAL A 118 10.61 -2.00 30.15
N ALA A 119 10.15 -2.35 31.37
CA ALA A 119 11.02 -2.91 32.40
C ALA A 119 11.73 -4.19 31.92
N ALA A 120 10.99 -5.12 31.29
CA ALA A 120 11.55 -6.31 30.68
C ALA A 120 12.58 -5.97 29.59
N ALA A 121 12.27 -5.01 28.69
CA ALA A 121 13.18 -4.59 27.64
C ALA A 121 14.47 -3.94 28.19
N LEU A 122 14.37 -3.08 29.20
CA LEU A 122 15.54 -2.46 29.84
C LEU A 122 16.48 -3.50 30.46
N SER A 123 15.94 -4.55 31.09
CA SER A 123 16.77 -5.63 31.65
C SER A 123 17.59 -6.38 30.59
N ILE A 124 17.06 -6.55 29.37
CA ILE A 124 17.80 -7.08 28.21
C ILE A 124 18.92 -6.12 27.79
N GLY A 125 18.63 -4.81 27.78
CA GLY A 125 19.60 -3.75 27.50
C GLY A 125 20.81 -3.74 28.44
N GLU A 126 20.56 -3.94 29.72
CA GLU A 126 21.58 -3.98 30.78
C GLU A 126 22.35 -5.31 30.83
N MET A 127 21.94 -6.32 30.06
CA MET A 127 22.49 -7.68 30.10
C MET A 127 22.48 -8.33 31.50
N LYS A 128 21.56 -7.92 32.38
CA LYS A 128 21.41 -8.55 33.69
C LYS A 128 20.89 -9.98 33.51
N GLY A 129 21.52 -10.95 34.16
CA GLY A 129 20.96 -12.30 34.27
C GLY A 129 19.62 -12.23 35.00
N VAL A 130 18.53 -12.63 34.34
CA VAL A 130 17.18 -12.48 34.89
C VAL A 130 16.79 -13.75 35.63
N ALA A 131 16.92 -13.74 36.97
CA ALA A 131 16.55 -14.87 37.82
C ALA A 131 15.04 -15.17 37.79
N SER A 132 14.20 -14.14 37.61
CA SER A 132 12.75 -14.27 37.42
C SER A 132 12.26 -13.34 36.31
N PRO A 133 12.03 -13.87 35.09
CA PRO A 133 11.60 -13.05 33.96
C PRO A 133 10.20 -12.47 34.18
N GLU A 134 10.09 -11.13 34.09
CA GLU A 134 8.82 -10.42 34.16
C GLU A 134 7.88 -10.87 33.02
N ARG A 135 6.63 -11.23 33.34
CA ARG A 135 5.66 -11.76 32.36
C ARG A 135 4.34 -10.98 32.34
N ARG A 136 4.16 -9.96 33.19
CA ARG A 136 2.91 -9.16 33.30
C ARG A 136 2.56 -8.40 32.02
N PHE A 137 3.49 -8.23 31.09
CA PHE A 137 3.19 -7.68 29.77
C PHE A 137 2.41 -8.64 28.86
N LEU A 138 2.36 -9.94 29.21
CA LEU A 138 1.57 -10.95 28.51
C LEU A 138 0.18 -11.08 29.15
N ARG A 139 -0.86 -11.11 28.30
CA ARG A 139 -2.20 -11.46 28.76
C ARG A 139 -2.19 -12.88 29.34
N PRO A 140 -2.97 -13.18 30.40
CA PRO A 140 -3.01 -14.53 31.00
C PRO A 140 -3.30 -15.64 29.98
N SER A 141 -4.21 -15.39 29.03
CA SER A 141 -4.58 -16.30 27.94
C SER A 141 -3.63 -16.27 26.72
N SER A 142 -2.54 -15.50 26.77
CA SER A 142 -1.58 -15.41 25.67
C SER A 142 -0.93 -16.76 25.41
N LYS A 143 -0.84 -17.14 24.13
CA LYS A 143 -0.15 -18.38 23.71
C LYS A 143 1.33 -18.37 24.13
N TRP A 144 1.96 -17.19 24.16
CA TRP A 144 3.32 -17.02 24.70
C TRP A 144 3.46 -17.55 26.12
N ASN A 145 2.45 -17.37 26.99
CA ASN A 145 2.50 -17.90 28.36
C ASN A 145 2.53 -19.42 28.38
N ARG A 146 1.86 -20.10 27.44
CA ARG A 146 1.89 -21.56 27.33
C ARG A 146 3.32 -22.04 27.01
N HIS A 147 3.95 -21.48 25.97
CA HIS A 147 5.30 -21.89 25.58
C HIS A 147 6.36 -21.50 26.63
N LEU A 148 6.24 -20.34 27.28
CA LEU A 148 7.16 -19.91 28.34
C LEU A 148 7.04 -20.72 29.64
N ARG A 149 5.93 -21.46 29.84
CA ARG A 149 5.78 -22.40 30.95
C ARG A 149 6.36 -23.78 30.64
N ALA A 150 6.43 -24.14 29.36
CA ALA A 150 6.99 -25.40 28.88
C ALA A 150 8.52 -25.39 28.77
N GLN A 151 9.18 -24.24 28.87
CA GLN A 151 10.65 -24.14 28.86
C GLN A 151 11.28 -24.69 30.15
N GLU A 152 12.48 -25.24 30.02
CA GLU A 152 13.31 -25.66 31.15
C GLU A 152 13.58 -24.49 32.11
N LYS A 153 13.63 -24.80 33.42
CA LYS A 153 13.92 -23.80 34.45
C LYS A 153 15.30 -23.17 34.19
N GLY A 154 15.32 -21.87 33.92
CA GLY A 154 16.54 -21.10 33.69
C GLY A 154 16.78 -20.71 32.23
N ASP A 155 16.06 -21.28 31.26
CA ASP A 155 16.14 -20.82 29.87
C ASP A 155 15.33 -19.52 29.70
N THR A 156 16.01 -18.42 29.38
CA THR A 156 15.42 -17.10 29.13
C THR A 156 15.36 -16.73 27.66
N ARG A 157 15.79 -17.62 26.75
CA ARG A 157 15.90 -17.33 25.31
C ARG A 157 14.56 -16.99 24.69
N LEU A 158 13.53 -17.81 24.93
CA LEU A 158 12.20 -17.56 24.39
C LEU A 158 11.58 -16.32 25.04
N TRP A 159 11.91 -16.03 26.30
CA TRP A 159 11.45 -14.83 26.97
C TRP A 159 12.03 -13.57 26.33
N GLU A 160 13.33 -13.51 26.03
CA GLU A 160 13.93 -12.39 25.29
C GLU A 160 13.27 -12.21 23.91
N VAL A 161 13.00 -13.31 23.21
CA VAL A 161 12.29 -13.27 21.92
C VAL A 161 10.87 -12.71 22.12
N ALA A 162 10.13 -13.15 23.15
CA ALA A 162 8.80 -12.66 23.46
C ALA A 162 8.80 -11.14 23.74
N VAL A 163 9.72 -10.65 24.57
CA VAL A 163 9.86 -9.21 24.86
C VAL A 163 10.08 -8.43 23.57
N LEU A 164 10.93 -8.91 22.66
CA LEU A 164 11.22 -8.23 21.41
C LEU A 164 10.06 -8.25 20.41
N PHE A 165 9.28 -9.33 20.37
CA PHE A 165 8.02 -9.37 19.60
C PHE A 165 7.00 -8.38 20.14
N HIS A 166 6.80 -8.35 21.45
CA HIS A 166 5.84 -7.45 22.09
C HIS A 166 6.29 -5.98 22.05
N LEU A 167 7.60 -5.71 22.11
CA LEU A 167 8.14 -4.35 21.96
C LEU A 167 7.86 -3.78 20.57
N ARG A 168 8.04 -4.59 19.51
CA ARG A 168 7.62 -4.21 18.15
C ARG A 168 6.14 -3.82 18.12
N ASP A 169 5.28 -4.65 18.70
CA ASP A 169 3.83 -4.43 18.66
C ASP A 169 3.43 -3.20 19.49
N ALA A 170 4.07 -2.95 20.63
CA ALA A 170 3.86 -1.77 21.46
C ALA A 170 4.34 -0.46 20.79
N PHE A 171 5.43 -0.50 20.03
CA PHE A 171 5.83 0.64 19.19
C PHE A 171 4.84 0.90 18.06
N ARG A 172 4.25 -0.16 17.48
CA ARG A 172 3.26 -0.05 16.41
C ARG A 172 1.94 0.51 16.94
N SER A 173 1.50 0.12 18.13
CA SER A 173 0.29 0.65 18.80
C SER A 173 0.48 2.06 19.36
N GLY A 174 1.73 2.42 19.68
CA GLY A 174 2.05 3.66 20.37
C GLY A 174 1.94 3.57 21.89
N ASP A 175 1.81 2.35 22.44
CA ASP A 175 1.91 2.12 23.89
C ASP A 175 3.34 2.32 24.40
N VAL A 176 4.33 2.23 23.51
CA VAL A 176 5.73 2.59 23.74
C VAL A 176 6.15 3.61 22.68
N TRP A 177 6.85 4.67 23.08
CA TRP A 177 7.33 5.71 22.20
C TRP A 177 8.74 6.20 22.58
N LEU A 178 9.29 7.06 21.73
CA LEU A 178 10.58 7.73 21.91
C LEU A 178 10.32 9.23 22.09
N ALA A 179 10.78 9.80 23.22
CA ALA A 179 10.55 11.19 23.61
C ALA A 179 10.88 12.22 22.51
N HIS A 180 11.93 11.98 21.72
CA HIS A 180 12.42 12.93 20.72
C HIS A 180 12.23 12.45 19.27
N SER A 181 11.27 11.54 19.02
CA SER A 181 11.00 11.05 17.67
C SER A 181 9.71 11.63 17.10
N ARG A 182 9.77 12.22 15.90
CA ARG A 182 8.54 12.59 15.17
C ARG A 182 7.72 11.38 14.73
N ARG A 183 8.41 10.29 14.37
CA ARG A 183 7.78 9.08 13.80
C ARG A 183 7.36 8.06 14.87
N TYR A 184 8.12 7.96 15.94
CA TYR A 184 7.89 7.02 17.04
C TYR A 184 7.59 7.73 18.37
N GLY A 185 7.18 9.00 18.34
CA GLY A 185 6.81 9.77 19.54
C GLY A 185 5.38 9.52 20.01
N ASP A 186 5.02 10.10 21.15
CA ASP A 186 3.65 10.07 21.68
C ASP A 186 2.69 10.70 20.67
N LEU A 187 1.63 9.99 20.31
CA LEU A 187 0.63 10.50 19.36
C LEU A 187 0.01 11.80 19.87
N LYS A 188 -0.28 11.91 21.17
CA LYS A 188 -0.94 13.10 21.73
C LYS A 188 -0.11 14.37 21.61
N GLN A 189 1.22 14.24 21.67
CA GLN A 189 2.18 15.33 21.50
C GLN A 189 2.43 15.66 20.02
N VAL A 190 2.26 14.68 19.12
CA VAL A 190 2.38 14.89 17.67
C VAL A 190 1.16 15.62 17.10
N LEU A 191 -0.03 15.39 17.67
CA LEU A 191 -1.26 16.06 17.23
C LEU A 191 -1.19 17.56 17.52
N VAL A 192 -1.49 18.38 16.50
CA VAL A 192 -1.57 19.84 16.67
C VAL A 192 -2.57 20.20 17.78
N PRO A 193 -2.33 21.26 18.59
CA PRO A 193 -3.29 21.72 19.59
C PRO A 193 -4.66 22.01 18.98
N MET A 194 -5.73 21.89 19.77
CA MET A 194 -7.10 22.09 19.26
C MET A 194 -7.30 23.51 18.70
N ILE A 195 -6.79 24.53 19.38
CA ILE A 195 -6.86 25.93 18.92
C ILE A 195 -6.21 26.04 17.52
N ALA A 196 -4.99 25.51 17.38
CA ALA A 196 -4.30 25.51 16.10
C ALA A 196 -5.05 24.71 15.02
N ALA A 197 -5.74 23.63 15.39
CA ALA A 197 -6.57 22.86 14.46
C ALA A 197 -7.77 23.69 13.96
N GLN A 198 -8.47 24.40 14.85
CA GLN A 198 -9.64 25.21 14.51
C GLN A 198 -9.28 26.44 13.67
N GLU A 199 -8.14 27.08 13.96
CA GLU A 199 -7.71 28.29 13.26
C GLU A 199 -7.06 28.01 11.90
N ASN A 200 -6.25 26.94 11.80
CA ASN A 200 -5.37 26.74 10.65
C ASN A 200 -5.80 25.63 9.70
N ALA A 201 -6.64 24.69 10.15
CA ALA A 201 -7.10 23.60 9.28
C ALA A 201 -8.48 23.96 8.69
N LYS A 202 -8.48 24.41 7.43
CA LYS A 202 -9.70 24.44 6.60
C LYS A 202 -10.10 23.00 6.25
N LEU A 203 -10.63 22.27 7.24
CA LEU A 203 -11.17 20.92 7.05
C LEU A 203 -12.54 20.98 6.41
N ALA A 204 -12.91 19.93 5.67
CA ALA A 204 -14.21 19.83 5.00
C ALA A 204 -15.36 19.44 5.96
N VAL A 205 -15.09 19.37 7.26
CA VAL A 205 -16.02 18.92 8.29
C VAL A 205 -16.12 19.97 9.40
N PRO A 206 -17.28 20.08 10.07
CA PRO A 206 -17.45 21.01 11.17
C PRO A 206 -16.62 20.59 12.40
N SER A 207 -16.20 21.57 13.19
CA SER A 207 -15.50 21.34 14.46
C SER A 207 -16.42 20.72 15.53
N ASN A 208 -17.72 21.00 15.46
CA ASN A 208 -18.73 20.43 16.35
C ASN A 208 -19.21 19.05 15.84
N PRO A 209 -19.10 17.98 16.65
CA PRO A 209 -19.55 16.66 16.25
C PRO A 209 -21.06 16.55 15.98
N GLN A 210 -21.88 17.37 16.65
CA GLN A 210 -23.33 17.29 16.49
C GLN A 210 -23.77 17.77 15.10
N ASP A 211 -23.10 18.80 14.57
CA ASP A 211 -23.37 19.31 13.22
C ASP A 211 -23.01 18.26 12.17
N TRP A 212 -21.88 17.57 12.36
CA TRP A 212 -21.48 16.45 11.48
C TRP A 212 -22.48 15.29 11.56
N LEU A 213 -22.90 14.89 12.76
CA LEU A 213 -23.87 13.81 12.95
C LEU A 213 -25.23 14.14 12.34
N ALA A 214 -25.71 15.38 12.49
CA ALA A 214 -26.97 15.83 11.91
C ALA A 214 -26.95 15.75 10.38
N ASP A 215 -25.90 16.27 9.74
CA ASP A 215 -25.73 16.19 8.28
C ASP A 215 -25.67 14.73 7.81
N ARG A 216 -24.85 13.87 8.46
CA ARG A 216 -24.72 12.47 8.05
C ARG A 216 -25.98 11.65 8.27
N LYS A 217 -26.74 11.92 9.33
CA LYS A 217 -28.06 11.30 9.54
C LYS A 217 -29.03 11.67 8.42
N ALA A 218 -29.07 12.94 8.02
CA ALA A 218 -29.92 13.42 6.94
C ALA A 218 -29.54 12.77 5.59
N ARG A 219 -28.25 12.81 5.22
CA ARG A 219 -27.74 12.18 3.98
C ARG A 219 -28.02 10.70 3.93
N LEU A 220 -27.73 9.98 5.01
CA LEU A 220 -27.92 8.53 5.05
C LEU A 220 -29.41 8.16 4.96
N THR A 221 -30.29 8.93 5.60
CA THR A 221 -31.74 8.73 5.50
C THR A 221 -32.22 8.90 4.05
N ILE A 222 -31.76 9.95 3.36
CA ILE A 222 -32.09 10.20 1.96
C ILE A 222 -31.54 9.09 1.06
N ALA A 223 -30.27 8.74 1.22
CA ALA A 223 -29.60 7.70 0.42
C ALA A 223 -30.28 6.33 0.58
N LEU A 224 -30.59 5.91 1.81
CA LEU A 224 -31.30 4.65 2.07
C LEU A 224 -32.70 4.64 1.44
N LYS A 225 -33.44 5.76 1.49
CA LYS A 225 -34.74 5.87 0.82
C LYS A 225 -34.62 5.76 -0.71
N ARG A 226 -33.61 6.41 -1.31
CA ARG A 226 -33.31 6.31 -2.75
C ARG A 226 -33.01 4.87 -3.15
N LEU A 227 -32.09 4.21 -2.45
CA LEU A 227 -31.72 2.82 -2.74
C LEU A 227 -32.88 1.86 -2.55
N ALA A 228 -33.68 2.02 -1.48
CA ALA A 228 -34.84 1.17 -1.23
C ALA A 228 -35.90 1.33 -2.33
N ARG A 229 -36.15 2.55 -2.80
CA ARG A 229 -37.04 2.80 -3.94
C ARG A 229 -36.53 2.13 -5.21
N ALA A 230 -35.24 2.25 -5.51
CA ALA A 230 -34.64 1.63 -6.68
C ALA A 230 -34.70 0.09 -6.61
N ALA A 231 -34.43 -0.49 -5.44
CA ALA A 231 -34.53 -1.92 -5.19
C ALA A 231 -35.96 -2.43 -5.39
N ARG A 232 -36.96 -1.72 -4.83
CA ARG A 232 -38.37 -2.10 -4.96
C ARG A 232 -38.88 -2.05 -6.39
N ASN A 233 -38.43 -1.05 -7.15
CA ASN A 233 -38.90 -0.82 -8.51
C ASN A 233 -38.07 -1.56 -9.57
N GLY A 234 -37.03 -2.30 -9.17
CA GLY A 234 -36.11 -2.96 -10.11
C GLY A 234 -35.31 -1.98 -10.97
N THR A 235 -35.07 -0.75 -10.50
CA THR A 235 -34.39 0.31 -11.26
C THR A 235 -32.96 0.54 -10.79
N ILE A 236 -32.33 -0.45 -10.14
CA ILE A 236 -30.90 -0.40 -9.84
C ILE A 236 -30.15 -0.59 -11.18
N PRO A 237 -29.28 0.35 -11.59
CA PRO A 237 -28.56 0.22 -12.83
C PRO A 237 -27.67 -1.03 -12.82
N HIS A 238 -27.84 -1.90 -13.82
CA HIS A 238 -27.03 -3.11 -14.00
C HIS A 238 -26.93 -3.96 -12.72
N GLY A 239 -28.00 -4.05 -11.93
CA GLY A 239 -27.97 -4.79 -10.68
C GLY A 239 -29.33 -5.00 -10.04
N SER A 240 -29.35 -5.82 -8.99
CA SER A 240 -30.54 -6.11 -8.21
C SER A 240 -30.18 -6.39 -6.75
N ILE A 241 -31.18 -6.31 -5.87
CA ILE A 241 -31.08 -6.79 -4.49
C ILE A 241 -32.11 -7.90 -4.32
N GLU A 242 -31.63 -9.14 -4.26
CA GLU A 242 -32.45 -10.34 -4.16
C GLU A 242 -32.14 -11.05 -2.84
N ASP A 243 -33.18 -11.28 -2.02
CA ASP A 243 -33.06 -11.96 -0.72
C ASP A 243 -32.00 -11.39 0.24
N GLY A 244 -31.67 -10.11 0.11
CA GLY A 244 -30.63 -9.47 0.91
C GLY A 244 -29.21 -9.65 0.37
N THR A 245 -29.08 -10.08 -0.89
CA THR A 245 -27.82 -10.19 -1.62
C THR A 245 -27.81 -9.17 -2.76
N LEU A 246 -26.76 -8.36 -2.80
CA LEU A 246 -26.52 -7.40 -3.88
C LEU A 246 -25.88 -8.11 -5.07
N ARG A 247 -26.48 -7.98 -6.26
CA ARG A 247 -25.94 -8.44 -7.54
C ARG A 247 -25.70 -7.23 -8.43
N ILE A 248 -24.51 -7.12 -9.01
CA ILE A 248 -24.14 -6.04 -9.93
C ILE A 248 -23.38 -6.66 -11.10
N ASP A 249 -23.82 -6.35 -12.31
CA ASP A 249 -23.21 -6.76 -13.55
C ASP A 249 -22.04 -5.84 -13.90
N ARG A 250 -21.12 -6.38 -14.71
CA ARG A 250 -19.98 -5.60 -15.19
C ARG A 250 -20.43 -4.64 -16.28
N LEU A 251 -20.01 -3.37 -16.18
CA LEU A 251 -20.21 -2.39 -17.24
C LEU A 251 -19.50 -2.81 -18.53
N THR A 252 -20.17 -2.62 -19.66
CA THR A 252 -19.57 -2.76 -21.00
C THR A 252 -18.71 -1.55 -21.34
N ALA A 253 -17.67 -1.79 -22.13
CA ALA A 253 -16.85 -0.73 -22.69
C ALA A 253 -17.71 0.16 -23.61
N ASP A 254 -17.46 1.45 -23.55
CA ASP A 254 -18.20 2.48 -24.29
C ASP A 254 -17.17 3.34 -25.03
N VAL A 255 -16.49 2.71 -25.99
CA VAL A 255 -15.53 3.38 -26.87
C VAL A 255 -16.24 3.60 -28.20
N PRO A 256 -16.34 4.85 -28.69
CA PRO A 256 -16.97 5.12 -29.98
C PRO A 256 -16.29 4.39 -31.13
N ASP A 257 -17.10 3.86 -32.06
CA ASP A 257 -16.61 3.26 -33.29
C ASP A 257 -15.80 4.30 -34.10
N GLY A 258 -14.59 3.93 -34.52
CA GLY A 258 -13.69 4.81 -35.28
C GLY A 258 -12.69 5.64 -34.46
N ALA A 259 -12.79 5.66 -33.12
CA ALA A 259 -11.82 6.34 -32.26
C ALA A 259 -10.38 5.82 -32.45
N GLU A 260 -10.22 4.51 -32.67
CA GLU A 260 -8.90 3.88 -32.91
C GLU A 260 -8.23 4.40 -34.19
N ALA A 261 -9.00 4.63 -35.26
CA ALA A 261 -8.46 5.17 -36.51
C ALA A 261 -7.90 6.58 -36.33
N LEU A 262 -8.58 7.43 -35.55
CA LEU A 262 -8.10 8.77 -35.21
C LEU A 262 -6.82 8.70 -34.37
N ILE A 263 -6.77 7.81 -33.36
CA ILE A 263 -5.56 7.62 -32.53
C ILE A 263 -4.36 7.25 -33.41
N LEU A 264 -4.52 6.28 -34.31
CA LEU A 264 -3.45 5.83 -35.20
C LEU A 264 -2.98 6.92 -36.17
N ASP A 265 -3.89 7.79 -36.65
CA ASP A 265 -3.52 8.91 -37.51
C ASP A 265 -2.73 9.99 -36.76
N LEU A 266 -3.20 10.39 -35.58
CA LEU A 266 -2.53 11.41 -34.77
C LEU A 266 -1.12 10.97 -34.35
N TYR A 267 -0.94 9.71 -33.97
CA TYR A 267 0.40 9.18 -33.66
C TYR A 267 1.30 9.05 -34.89
N ARG A 268 0.75 8.85 -36.09
CA ARG A 268 1.54 8.85 -37.35
C ARG A 268 2.06 10.24 -37.71
N ARG A 269 1.37 11.30 -37.30
CA ARG A 269 1.79 12.70 -37.50
C ARG A 269 2.84 13.17 -36.51
N MET A 270 2.99 12.48 -35.38
CA MET A 270 4.01 12.81 -34.40
C MET A 270 5.40 12.46 -34.92
N PRO A 271 6.42 13.30 -34.68
CA PRO A 271 7.77 13.01 -35.12
C PRO A 271 8.37 11.85 -34.32
N SER A 272 9.17 11.02 -34.99
CA SER A 272 10.07 10.10 -34.31
C SER A 272 11.17 10.89 -33.60
N VAL A 273 11.44 10.58 -32.33
CA VAL A 273 12.32 11.41 -31.48
C VAL A 273 13.24 10.55 -30.62
N ARG A 274 14.48 11.01 -30.40
CA ARG A 274 15.38 10.39 -29.41
C ARG A 274 15.06 10.92 -28.02
N ILE A 275 15.17 10.07 -27.01
CA ILE A 275 14.89 10.50 -25.63
C ILE A 275 15.79 11.67 -25.16
N THR A 276 17.01 11.79 -25.70
CA THR A 276 17.91 12.91 -25.42
C THR A 276 17.41 14.23 -25.99
N ASP A 277 16.93 14.22 -27.25
CA ASP A 277 16.35 15.41 -27.89
C ASP A 277 15.06 15.84 -27.18
N MET A 278 14.20 14.88 -26.84
CA MET A 278 12.99 15.13 -26.06
C MET A 278 13.31 15.80 -24.71
N LEU A 279 14.31 15.28 -23.99
CA LEU A 279 14.72 15.88 -22.71
C LEU A 279 15.20 17.32 -22.90
N LEU A 280 16.00 17.60 -23.93
CA LEU A 280 16.45 18.97 -24.23
C LEU A 280 15.29 19.89 -24.56
N GLU A 281 14.33 19.44 -25.36
CA GLU A 281 13.20 20.26 -25.80
C GLU A 281 12.25 20.59 -24.64
N VAL A 282 11.91 19.60 -23.81
CA VAL A 282 11.09 19.82 -22.61
C VAL A 282 11.81 20.69 -21.60
N ASP A 283 13.10 20.50 -21.42
CA ASP A 283 13.88 21.30 -20.49
C ASP A 283 14.08 22.74 -20.99
N ALA A 284 14.25 22.95 -22.30
CA ALA A 284 14.26 24.29 -22.90
C ALA A 284 12.92 25.01 -22.72
N ALA A 285 11.80 24.28 -22.80
CA ALA A 285 10.47 24.84 -22.60
C ALA A 285 10.16 25.16 -21.12
N LEU A 286 10.64 24.34 -20.18
CA LEU A 286 10.17 24.37 -18.79
C LEU A 286 11.23 24.78 -17.76
N GLY A 287 12.52 24.63 -18.07
CA GLY A 287 13.61 24.86 -17.13
C GLY A 287 13.58 23.92 -15.91
N PHE A 288 13.06 22.69 -16.06
CA PHE A 288 12.89 21.80 -14.90
C PHE A 288 14.23 21.37 -14.30
N THR A 289 15.35 21.45 -15.04
CA THR A 289 16.69 21.19 -14.49
C THR A 289 17.14 22.23 -13.46
N ASP A 290 16.54 23.42 -13.44
CA ASP A 290 16.92 24.48 -12.49
C ASP A 290 16.60 24.12 -11.03
N ALA A 291 15.69 23.15 -10.82
CA ALA A 291 15.40 22.58 -9.51
C ALA A 291 16.60 21.83 -8.88
N PHE A 292 17.57 21.38 -9.68
CA PHE A 292 18.71 20.59 -9.23
C PHE A 292 19.89 21.49 -8.84
N THR A 293 19.70 22.24 -7.76
CA THR A 293 20.71 23.14 -7.22
C THR A 293 21.79 22.40 -6.42
N HIS A 294 22.97 22.99 -6.33
CA HIS A 294 24.10 22.43 -5.61
C HIS A 294 23.83 22.41 -4.10
N LEU A 295 23.92 21.22 -3.49
CA LEU A 295 23.55 20.92 -2.10
C LEU A 295 24.06 21.93 -1.06
N ARG A 296 25.28 22.47 -1.25
CA ARG A 296 25.89 23.41 -0.30
C ARG A 296 25.63 24.89 -0.61
N THR A 297 25.51 25.25 -1.87
CA THR A 297 25.55 26.66 -2.31
C THR A 297 24.22 27.15 -2.85
N GLY A 298 23.28 26.26 -3.16
CA GLY A 298 22.02 26.58 -3.83
C GLY A 298 22.19 27.04 -5.29
N ALA A 299 23.41 26.99 -5.84
CA ALA A 299 23.65 27.41 -7.21
C ALA A 299 23.10 26.38 -8.21
N PRO A 300 22.48 26.81 -9.34
CA PRO A 300 22.04 25.89 -10.38
C PRO A 300 23.16 25.02 -10.95
N CYS A 301 22.81 23.83 -11.45
CA CYS A 301 23.76 22.96 -12.15
C CYS A 301 24.17 23.60 -13.49
N ARG A 302 25.44 24.01 -13.62
CA ARG A 302 25.97 24.55 -14.88
C ARG A 302 26.06 23.50 -15.98
N ASP A 303 26.37 22.27 -15.60
CA ASP A 303 26.48 21.13 -16.52
C ASP A 303 25.11 20.48 -16.73
N ARG A 304 24.35 21.06 -17.66
CA ARG A 304 22.97 20.65 -17.96
C ARG A 304 22.92 19.26 -18.60
N ILE A 305 23.81 19.00 -19.56
CA ILE A 305 23.86 17.72 -20.27
C ILE A 305 24.28 16.59 -19.32
N GLY A 306 25.27 16.81 -18.46
CA GLY A 306 25.66 15.85 -17.44
C GLY A 306 24.51 15.54 -16.47
N LEU A 307 23.76 16.56 -16.04
CA LEU A 307 22.58 16.36 -15.21
C LEU A 307 21.49 15.54 -15.92
N LEU A 308 21.16 15.85 -17.18
CA LEU A 308 20.18 15.10 -17.96
C LEU A 308 20.61 13.62 -18.14
N ASN A 309 21.90 13.34 -18.33
CA ASN A 309 22.42 11.97 -18.33
C ASN A 309 22.19 11.27 -16.98
N VAL A 310 22.39 11.96 -15.85
CA VAL A 310 22.10 11.40 -14.51
C VAL A 310 20.61 11.07 -14.37
N LEU A 311 19.72 12.00 -14.73
CA LEU A 311 18.27 11.79 -14.65
C LEU A 311 17.80 10.64 -15.55
N LEU A 312 18.33 10.56 -16.76
CA LEU A 312 18.04 9.49 -17.71
C LEU A 312 18.58 8.14 -17.20
N ALA A 313 19.77 8.12 -16.59
CA ALA A 313 20.37 6.92 -16.02
C ALA A 313 19.54 6.36 -14.86
N GLU A 314 18.95 7.24 -14.05
CA GLU A 314 18.02 6.86 -12.98
C GLU A 314 16.69 6.37 -13.56
N GLY A 315 16.08 7.15 -14.45
CA GLY A 315 14.77 6.88 -15.05
C GLY A 315 14.69 5.61 -15.87
N LEU A 316 15.74 5.27 -16.63
CA LEU A 316 15.80 4.04 -17.43
C LEU A 316 16.27 2.81 -16.64
N ASN A 317 16.49 2.96 -15.33
CA ASN A 317 17.08 1.94 -14.46
C ASN A 317 18.46 1.42 -14.95
N LEU A 318 19.20 2.22 -15.70
CA LEU A 318 20.47 1.85 -16.34
C LEU A 318 21.65 1.93 -15.34
N GLY A 319 21.69 3.04 -14.58
CA GLY A 319 22.74 3.39 -13.64
C GLY A 319 23.95 4.09 -14.29
N LEU A 320 24.64 4.89 -13.49
CA LEU A 320 25.64 5.86 -13.97
C LEU A 320 26.80 5.24 -14.76
N ARG A 321 27.26 4.04 -14.37
CA ARG A 321 28.37 3.38 -15.06
C ARG A 321 28.02 3.00 -16.51
N LYS A 322 26.87 2.36 -16.70
CA LYS A 322 26.38 2.02 -18.04
C LYS A 322 25.97 3.26 -18.83
N MET A 323 25.46 4.30 -18.16
CA MET A 323 25.20 5.57 -18.81
C MET A 323 26.48 6.21 -19.35
N ALA A 324 27.56 6.21 -18.56
CA ALA A 324 28.87 6.72 -19.00
C ALA A 324 29.44 5.97 -20.21
N GLU A 325 29.16 4.67 -20.34
CA GLU A 325 29.54 3.87 -21.50
C GLU A 325 28.66 4.14 -22.74
N ALA A 326 27.41 4.60 -22.54
CA ALA A 326 26.43 4.80 -23.60
C ALA A 326 26.28 6.27 -24.04
N THR A 327 26.80 7.22 -23.26
CA THR A 327 26.74 8.66 -23.56
C THR A 327 28.00 9.12 -24.28
N ASN A 328 27.87 10.12 -25.16
CA ASN A 328 28.99 10.68 -25.93
C ASN A 328 29.71 11.85 -25.23
N THR A 329 29.40 12.15 -23.96
CA THR A 329 29.82 13.41 -23.30
C THR A 329 30.54 13.26 -21.97
N HIS A 330 30.18 12.28 -21.12
CA HIS A 330 30.62 12.24 -19.71
C HIS A 330 31.10 10.86 -19.28
N ASP A 331 32.16 10.83 -18.46
CA ASP A 331 32.61 9.64 -17.76
C ASP A 331 31.80 9.37 -16.47
N TYR A 332 32.04 8.20 -15.87
CA TYR A 332 31.36 7.78 -14.65
C TYR A 332 31.58 8.74 -13.46
N TRP A 333 32.79 9.28 -13.30
CA TRP A 333 33.14 10.11 -12.15
C TRP A 333 32.51 11.50 -12.24
N GLN A 334 32.40 12.06 -13.45
CA GLN A 334 31.67 13.29 -13.73
C GLN A 334 30.19 13.11 -13.38
N LEU A 335 29.54 12.06 -13.92
CA LEU A 335 28.13 11.77 -13.63
C LEU A 335 27.89 11.49 -12.14
N SER A 336 28.77 10.72 -11.49
CA SER A 336 28.67 10.43 -10.05
C SER A 336 28.80 11.69 -9.19
N ARG A 337 29.62 12.66 -9.61
CA ARG A 337 29.76 13.94 -8.91
C ARG A 337 28.48 14.75 -9.03
N LEU A 338 27.91 14.86 -10.22
CA LEU A 338 26.66 15.60 -10.46
C LEU A 338 25.51 14.98 -9.64
N ALA A 339 25.34 13.66 -9.72
CA ALA A 339 24.33 12.96 -8.95
C ALA A 339 24.44 13.25 -7.45
N ARG A 340 25.65 13.22 -6.89
CA ARG A 340 25.88 13.40 -5.45
C ARG A 340 25.66 14.83 -4.96
N TRP A 341 25.91 15.83 -5.79
CA TRP A 341 25.86 17.24 -5.37
C TRP A 341 24.58 17.96 -5.78
N HIS A 342 23.83 17.43 -6.74
CA HIS A 342 22.66 18.11 -7.30
C HIS A 342 21.36 17.28 -7.21
N VAL A 343 21.44 15.95 -7.18
CA VAL A 343 20.24 15.09 -7.21
C VAL A 343 19.81 14.71 -5.81
N GLU A 344 18.83 15.47 -5.31
CA GLU A 344 18.19 15.26 -4.02
C GLU A 344 16.69 14.96 -4.18
N SER A 345 16.09 14.39 -3.15
CA SER A 345 14.65 14.03 -3.16
C SER A 345 13.76 15.26 -3.35
N GLU A 346 14.17 16.40 -2.79
CA GLU A 346 13.45 17.67 -2.92
C GLU A 346 13.55 18.23 -4.35
N ALA A 347 14.75 18.22 -4.94
CA ALA A 347 14.97 18.62 -6.33
C ALA A 347 14.12 17.80 -7.31
N MET A 348 14.07 16.47 -7.12
CA MET A 348 13.21 15.58 -7.90
C MET A 348 11.72 15.94 -7.79
N ASN A 349 11.24 16.24 -6.57
CA ASN A 349 9.84 16.62 -6.36
C ASN A 349 9.51 17.98 -6.98
N GLN A 350 10.43 18.95 -6.90
CA GLN A 350 10.28 20.27 -7.51
C GLN A 350 10.28 20.18 -9.05
N ALA A 351 11.24 19.46 -9.64
CA ALA A 351 11.27 19.20 -11.08
C ALA A 351 9.98 18.53 -11.57
N LEU A 352 9.49 17.52 -10.83
CA LEU A 352 8.22 16.87 -11.14
C LEU A 352 7.05 17.85 -11.07
N ALA A 353 7.00 18.70 -10.04
CA ALA A 353 5.94 19.69 -9.89
C ALA A 353 5.93 20.71 -11.04
N ILE A 354 7.11 21.13 -11.53
CA ILE A 354 7.24 22.02 -12.70
C ILE A 354 6.61 21.36 -13.94
N VAL A 355 7.00 20.13 -14.25
CA VAL A 355 6.50 19.40 -15.43
C VAL A 355 5.00 19.14 -15.32
N VAL A 356 4.50 18.73 -14.15
CA VAL A 356 3.07 18.47 -13.92
C VAL A 356 2.25 19.76 -14.01
N ALA A 357 2.72 20.87 -13.46
CA ALA A 357 2.05 22.16 -13.56
C ALA A 357 1.98 22.64 -15.01
N ALA A 358 3.02 22.39 -15.82
CA ALA A 358 3.02 22.69 -17.24
C ALA A 358 2.02 21.80 -18.02
N GLN A 359 1.98 20.49 -17.72
CA GLN A 359 1.02 19.55 -18.31
C GLN A 359 -0.42 20.04 -18.14
N GLY A 360 -0.80 20.48 -16.93
CA GLY A 360 -2.17 20.94 -16.66
C GLY A 360 -2.58 22.24 -17.36
N LYS A 361 -1.61 22.98 -17.92
CA LYS A 361 -1.86 24.21 -18.68
C LYS A 361 -2.08 23.97 -20.19
N LEU A 362 -1.71 22.79 -20.70
CA LEU A 362 -1.84 22.47 -22.12
C LEU A 362 -3.32 22.36 -22.55
N PRO A 363 -3.71 22.88 -23.74
CA PRO A 363 -5.08 22.74 -24.23
C PRO A 363 -5.54 21.29 -24.36
N MET A 364 -4.66 20.42 -24.86
CA MET A 364 -4.96 19.00 -25.04
C MET A 364 -5.21 18.29 -23.70
N SER A 365 -4.56 18.72 -22.61
CA SER A 365 -4.75 18.06 -21.31
C SER A 365 -6.15 18.26 -20.72
N ARG A 366 -6.78 19.40 -21.04
CA ARG A 366 -8.15 19.74 -20.59
C ARG A 366 -9.23 18.85 -21.22
N VAL A 367 -8.92 18.18 -22.34
CA VAL A 367 -9.83 17.21 -22.95
C VAL A 367 -10.05 16.00 -22.02
N TRP A 368 -9.04 15.60 -21.26
CA TRP A 368 -9.11 14.40 -20.42
C TRP A 368 -9.67 14.64 -19.01
N GLY A 369 -9.60 15.89 -18.55
CA GLY A 369 -10.04 16.26 -17.20
C GLY A 369 -9.56 17.65 -16.79
N MET A 370 -10.05 18.09 -15.63
CA MET A 370 -9.81 19.43 -15.09
C MET A 370 -8.69 19.46 -14.03
N GLY A 371 -7.99 18.34 -13.79
CA GLY A 371 -7.02 18.23 -12.71
C GLY A 371 -7.66 18.07 -11.33
N THR A 372 -8.95 17.74 -11.28
CA THR A 372 -9.74 17.61 -10.03
C THR A 372 -10.02 16.17 -9.65
N SER A 373 -9.63 15.20 -10.48
CA SER A 373 -9.69 13.79 -10.14
C SER A 373 -8.34 13.10 -10.37
N ALA A 374 -8.10 12.02 -9.64
CA ALA A 374 -6.86 11.26 -9.74
C ALA A 374 -7.09 9.77 -9.44
N SER A 375 -6.21 8.91 -9.94
CA SER A 375 -6.12 7.50 -9.56
C SER A 375 -4.80 7.21 -8.86
N SER A 376 -4.76 6.15 -8.06
CA SER A 376 -3.51 5.68 -7.47
C SER A 376 -3.45 4.18 -7.43
N ASP A 377 -2.27 3.65 -7.74
CA ASP A 377 -2.03 2.22 -7.81
C ASP A 377 -0.56 1.87 -7.55
N GLY A 378 -0.33 0.64 -7.08
CA GLY A 378 0.98 0.10 -6.73
C GLY A 378 1.56 -0.81 -7.81
N GLN A 379 2.64 -0.38 -8.46
CA GLN A 379 3.41 -1.23 -9.37
C GLN A 379 4.49 -1.98 -8.61
N PHE A 380 4.57 -3.30 -8.80
CA PHE A 380 5.60 -4.14 -8.19
C PHE A 380 6.89 -4.15 -9.01
N PHE A 381 8.02 -3.92 -8.34
CA PHE A 381 9.36 -3.94 -8.89
C PHE A 381 10.15 -5.07 -8.23
N PRO A 382 10.60 -6.08 -8.99
CA PRO A 382 11.44 -7.13 -8.43
C PRO A 382 12.78 -6.54 -7.98
N THR A 383 13.37 -7.16 -6.96
CA THR A 383 14.72 -6.84 -6.48
C THR A 383 15.57 -8.10 -6.53
N ALA A 384 16.88 -7.95 -6.76
CA ALA A 384 17.80 -9.09 -6.86
C ALA A 384 17.76 -9.97 -5.61
N ARG A 385 18.14 -11.27 -5.70
CA ARG A 385 18.08 -12.27 -4.59
C ARG A 385 18.64 -11.81 -3.24
N HIS A 386 19.60 -10.89 -3.21
CA HIS A 386 20.12 -10.30 -1.96
C HIS A 386 19.16 -9.31 -1.27
N GLY A 387 18.06 -8.93 -1.93
CA GLY A 387 16.90 -8.22 -1.40
C GLY A 387 16.07 -9.06 -0.40
N GLU A 388 16.34 -10.36 -0.28
CA GLU A 388 15.86 -11.21 0.83
C GLU A 388 16.25 -10.66 2.21
N ALA A 389 17.33 -9.88 2.31
CA ALA A 389 17.73 -9.19 3.54
C ALA A 389 16.75 -8.08 3.98
N MET A 390 15.84 -7.64 3.09
CA MET A 390 14.96 -6.47 3.27
C MET A 390 13.46 -6.80 3.41
N ASN A 391 13.08 -8.07 3.57
CA ASN A 391 11.69 -8.51 3.79
C ASN A 391 10.67 -8.02 2.74
N MET A 392 11.03 -8.16 1.47
CA MET A 392 10.23 -7.68 0.34
C MET A 392 9.40 -8.79 -0.34
N VAL A 393 9.15 -9.91 0.35
CA VAL A 393 8.38 -11.04 -0.22
C VAL A 393 6.90 -10.86 0.13
N ASN A 394 6.05 -10.63 -0.88
CA ASN A 394 4.59 -10.56 -0.75
C ASN A 394 3.94 -11.79 -1.39
N ALA A 395 3.10 -12.51 -0.65
CA ALA A 395 2.35 -13.67 -1.13
C ALA A 395 1.49 -13.41 -2.38
N LYS A 396 1.08 -12.16 -2.66
CA LYS A 396 0.34 -11.76 -3.89
C LYS A 396 1.21 -11.83 -5.16
N TYR A 397 2.54 -11.70 -5.04
CA TYR A 397 3.49 -11.66 -6.17
C TYR A 397 4.52 -12.81 -6.13
N GLY A 398 4.25 -13.86 -5.34
CA GLY A 398 5.13 -15.03 -5.20
C GLY A 398 6.26 -14.86 -4.17
N SER A 399 7.30 -15.69 -4.30
CA SER A 399 8.47 -15.72 -3.41
C SER A 399 9.53 -14.65 -3.74
N VAL A 400 9.35 -13.89 -4.83
CA VAL A 400 10.32 -12.90 -5.31
C VAL A 400 10.28 -11.65 -4.42
N PRO A 401 11.41 -11.26 -3.80
CA PRO A 401 11.48 -10.00 -3.08
C PRO A 401 11.31 -8.81 -4.05
N GLY A 402 10.43 -7.87 -3.75
CA GLY A 402 10.30 -6.63 -4.49
C GLY A 402 9.68 -5.47 -3.72
N LEU A 403 9.86 -4.27 -4.28
CA LEU A 403 9.32 -3.03 -3.76
C LEU A 403 8.06 -2.66 -4.55
N LYS A 404 7.13 -1.93 -3.96
CA LYS A 404 6.04 -1.31 -4.73
C LYS A 404 6.30 0.18 -4.88
N ALA A 405 6.23 0.67 -6.12
CA ALA A 405 6.10 2.09 -6.38
C ALA A 405 4.61 2.42 -6.42
N TYR A 406 4.13 3.17 -5.43
CA TYR A 406 2.77 3.64 -5.35
C TYR A 406 2.69 5.01 -6.02
N THR A 407 2.01 5.11 -7.15
CA THR A 407 1.95 6.33 -7.97
C THR A 407 0.54 6.90 -7.98
N HIS A 408 0.44 8.23 -7.90
CA HIS A 408 -0.78 8.98 -8.12
C HIS A 408 -0.72 9.68 -9.48
N VAL A 409 -1.79 9.52 -10.25
CA VAL A 409 -1.91 10.01 -11.62
C VAL A 409 -3.16 10.88 -11.71
N SER A 410 -3.02 12.12 -12.17
CA SER A 410 -4.17 13.01 -12.42
C SER A 410 -4.98 12.50 -13.61
N ASP A 411 -6.26 12.88 -13.68
CA ASP A 411 -7.09 12.74 -14.88
C ASP A 411 -6.49 13.36 -16.15
N GLN A 412 -5.51 14.26 -16.03
CA GLN A 412 -4.71 14.84 -17.12
C GLN A 412 -3.44 14.02 -17.45
N PHE A 413 -3.39 12.75 -17.03
CA PHE A 413 -2.29 11.79 -17.18
C PHE A 413 -1.00 12.07 -16.41
N ALA A 414 -0.81 13.27 -15.87
CA ALA A 414 0.41 13.62 -15.15
C ALA A 414 0.58 12.81 -13.84
N PRO A 415 1.71 12.11 -13.63
CA PRO A 415 2.00 11.44 -12.37
C PRO A 415 2.58 12.42 -11.34
N PHE A 416 1.74 12.93 -10.44
CA PHE A 416 2.14 14.01 -9.53
C PHE A 416 2.77 13.55 -8.22
N ALA A 417 2.62 12.29 -7.83
CA ALA A 417 3.26 11.76 -6.63
C ALA A 417 3.67 10.31 -6.82
N CYS A 418 4.80 9.91 -6.24
CA CYS A 418 5.24 8.53 -6.23
C CYS A 418 6.02 8.18 -4.97
N GLN A 419 5.68 7.04 -4.36
CA GLN A 419 6.25 6.60 -3.09
C GLN A 419 6.71 5.14 -3.16
N SER A 420 7.85 4.87 -2.54
CA SER A 420 8.32 3.52 -2.30
C SER A 420 7.61 2.95 -1.06
N ILE A 421 6.87 1.86 -1.25
CA ILE A 421 6.22 1.13 -0.16
C ILE A 421 6.69 -0.33 -0.15
N PRO A 422 6.88 -0.95 1.03
CA PRO A 422 7.15 -2.38 1.10
C PRO A 422 6.04 -3.18 0.44
N ALA A 423 6.36 -4.23 -0.31
CA ALA A 423 5.31 -5.01 -0.98
C ALA A 423 4.30 -5.63 -0.01
N THR A 424 4.67 -5.85 1.25
CA THR A 424 3.85 -6.52 2.28
C THR A 424 2.83 -5.61 2.98
N VAL A 425 2.91 -4.30 2.83
CA VAL A 425 1.98 -3.38 3.52
C VAL A 425 0.74 -3.10 2.65
N SER A 426 -0.38 -2.79 3.32
CA SER A 426 -1.58 -2.30 2.63
C SER A 426 -1.29 -0.96 1.95
N GLU A 427 -1.83 -0.78 0.75
CA GLU A 427 -1.74 0.45 -0.05
C GLU A 427 -2.68 1.55 0.47
N ALA A 428 -3.78 1.17 1.13
CA ALA A 428 -4.81 2.08 1.62
C ALA A 428 -4.29 3.35 2.33
N PRO A 429 -3.35 3.26 3.29
CA PRO A 429 -2.88 4.44 4.01
C PRO A 429 -2.08 5.42 3.14
N TYR A 430 -1.53 4.96 2.01
CA TYR A 430 -0.66 5.74 1.13
C TYR A 430 -1.43 6.55 0.07
N ILE A 431 -2.72 6.27 -0.12
CA ILE A 431 -3.60 7.09 -0.96
C ILE A 431 -3.55 8.56 -0.52
N LEU A 432 -3.72 8.81 0.78
CA LEU A 432 -3.72 10.18 1.32
C LEU A 432 -2.32 10.81 1.35
N ASP A 433 -1.25 10.01 1.42
CA ASP A 433 0.12 10.55 1.41
C ASP A 433 0.38 11.33 0.12
N GLY A 434 0.03 10.76 -1.05
CA GLY A 434 0.24 11.44 -2.34
C GLY A 434 -0.66 12.65 -2.53
N LEU A 435 -1.90 12.58 -2.05
CA LEU A 435 -2.85 13.70 -2.11
C LEU A 435 -2.41 14.91 -1.28
N LEU A 436 -1.78 14.70 -0.12
CA LEU A 436 -1.31 15.81 0.71
C LEU A 436 0.14 16.25 0.40
N MET A 437 0.84 15.52 -0.48
CA MET A 437 2.27 15.70 -0.76
C MET A 437 2.58 17.02 -1.46
N ASN A 438 1.71 17.48 -2.36
CA ASN A 438 1.91 18.69 -3.15
C ASN A 438 0.58 19.38 -3.52
N GLU A 439 0.65 20.54 -4.16
CA GLU A 439 -0.51 21.35 -4.51
C GLU A 439 -1.48 20.65 -5.47
N VAL A 440 -0.95 19.87 -6.42
CA VAL A 440 -1.77 19.11 -7.38
C VAL A 440 -2.64 18.10 -6.64
N GLY A 441 -2.05 17.32 -5.74
CA GLY A 441 -2.79 16.39 -4.89
C GLY A 441 -3.82 17.07 -3.99
N ARG A 442 -3.55 18.29 -3.51
CA ARG A 442 -4.49 19.08 -2.69
C ARG A 442 -5.67 19.62 -3.49
N HIS A 443 -5.54 19.74 -4.81
CA HIS A 443 -6.61 20.18 -5.70
C HIS A 443 -7.57 19.05 -6.10
N VAL A 444 -7.12 17.79 -5.99
CA VAL A 444 -7.96 16.62 -6.24
C VAL A 444 -9.18 16.62 -5.30
N ARG A 445 -10.34 16.34 -5.88
CA ARG A 445 -11.61 16.14 -5.19
C ARG A 445 -12.03 14.69 -5.21
N GLU A 446 -11.88 14.00 -6.34
CA GLU A 446 -12.20 12.58 -6.48
C GLU A 446 -10.93 11.74 -6.63
N GLN A 447 -10.79 10.72 -5.79
CA GLN A 447 -9.66 9.80 -5.82
C GLN A 447 -10.13 8.37 -6.08
N TYR A 448 -9.66 7.79 -7.19
CA TYR A 448 -9.91 6.42 -7.58
C TYR A 448 -8.82 5.48 -7.04
N ALA A 449 -9.20 4.31 -6.54
CA ALA A 449 -8.27 3.25 -6.19
C ALA A 449 -8.96 1.87 -6.23
N ASP A 450 -8.17 0.81 -6.30
CA ASP A 450 -8.66 -0.56 -6.27
C ASP A 450 -8.97 -1.05 -4.83
N THR A 451 -9.53 -2.26 -4.72
CA THR A 451 -9.90 -2.88 -3.43
C THR A 451 -8.74 -2.95 -2.43
N ALA A 452 -7.48 -2.97 -2.89
CA ALA A 452 -6.31 -2.94 -2.02
C ALA A 452 -6.22 -1.66 -1.16
N GLY A 453 -6.91 -0.60 -1.59
CA GLY A 453 -7.11 0.66 -0.86
C GLY A 453 -8.22 0.62 0.21
N PHE A 454 -8.95 -0.48 0.36
CA PHE A 454 -10.13 -0.52 1.21
C PHE A 454 -9.80 -0.61 2.72
N THR A 455 -10.11 0.43 3.49
CA THR A 455 -10.27 0.36 4.96
C THR A 455 -11.31 1.36 5.44
N ASP A 456 -12.07 1.03 6.50
CA ASP A 456 -12.99 1.98 7.13
C ASP A 456 -12.23 3.26 7.58
N HIS A 457 -11.05 3.14 8.20
CA HIS A 457 -10.26 4.31 8.62
C HIS A 457 -9.88 5.25 7.47
N LEU A 458 -9.63 4.71 6.27
CA LEU A 458 -9.33 5.52 5.10
C LEU A 458 -10.56 6.31 4.65
N PHE A 459 -11.75 5.70 4.57
CA PHE A 459 -13.00 6.42 4.27
C PHE A 459 -13.26 7.55 5.27
N GLY A 460 -13.00 7.28 6.56
CA GLY A 460 -13.14 8.29 7.60
C GLY A 460 -12.15 9.44 7.39
N ALA A 461 -10.87 9.13 7.21
CA ALA A 461 -9.84 10.14 7.02
C ALA A 461 -10.00 10.93 5.71
N SER A 462 -10.37 10.30 4.60
CA SER A 462 -10.60 10.99 3.33
C SER A 462 -11.75 11.99 3.43
N SER A 463 -12.86 11.61 4.07
CA SER A 463 -13.99 12.50 4.32
C SER A 463 -13.61 13.72 5.16
N LEU A 464 -12.86 13.52 6.25
CA LEU A 464 -12.38 14.61 7.11
C LEU A 464 -11.46 15.60 6.36
N LEU A 465 -10.69 15.09 5.41
CA LEU A 465 -9.78 15.87 4.56
C LEU A 465 -10.46 16.48 3.32
N GLY A 466 -11.72 16.13 3.05
CA GLY A 466 -12.48 16.66 1.91
C GLY A 466 -12.24 15.94 0.58
N TYR A 467 -11.72 14.73 0.61
CA TYR A 467 -11.53 13.88 -0.57
C TYR A 467 -12.68 12.88 -0.71
N ASN A 468 -13.33 12.87 -1.88
CA ASN A 468 -14.27 11.84 -2.27
C ASN A 468 -13.50 10.60 -2.74
N LEU A 469 -13.47 9.58 -1.88
CA LEU A 469 -12.76 8.34 -2.15
C LEU A 469 -13.69 7.37 -2.90
N VAL A 470 -13.31 7.04 -4.13
CA VAL A 470 -14.06 6.17 -5.02
C VAL A 470 -13.29 4.86 -5.22
N LEU A 471 -13.75 3.78 -4.60
CA LEU A 471 -13.05 2.49 -4.62
C LEU A 471 -13.74 1.46 -5.50
N ARG A 472 -12.99 0.82 -6.40
CA ARG A 472 -13.47 -0.39 -7.09
C ARG A 472 -13.37 -1.59 -6.15
N ILE A 473 -14.43 -1.85 -5.39
CA ILE A 473 -14.51 -2.93 -4.39
C ILE A 473 -14.94 -4.24 -5.07
N ARG A 474 -14.03 -5.22 -5.15
CA ARG A 474 -14.26 -6.53 -5.78
C ARG A 474 -15.32 -7.36 -5.07
N ASP A 475 -15.31 -7.35 -3.74
CA ASP A 475 -16.20 -8.13 -2.89
C ASP A 475 -17.36 -7.29 -2.35
N LEU A 476 -17.86 -6.33 -3.14
CA LEU A 476 -18.93 -5.41 -2.75
C LEU A 476 -20.18 -6.11 -2.18
N PRO A 477 -20.67 -7.25 -2.74
CA PRO A 477 -21.82 -7.98 -2.18
C PRO A 477 -21.64 -8.46 -0.73
N SER A 478 -20.39 -8.65 -0.29
CA SER A 478 -20.09 -9.04 1.10
C SER A 478 -20.07 -7.87 2.07
N LYS A 479 -20.03 -6.63 1.57
CA LYS A 479 -19.95 -5.44 2.43
C LYS A 479 -21.32 -5.13 3.02
N ARG A 480 -21.32 -4.86 4.33
CA ARG A 480 -22.54 -4.55 5.08
C ARG A 480 -22.67 -3.04 5.33
N LEU A 481 -23.92 -2.58 5.32
CA LEU A 481 -24.27 -1.18 5.59
C LEU A 481 -24.31 -0.91 7.09
N TYR A 482 -23.92 0.29 7.51
CA TYR A 482 -24.03 0.76 8.89
C TYR A 482 -25.00 1.92 8.96
N VAL A 483 -25.91 1.87 9.93
CA VAL A 483 -27.01 2.82 10.06
C VAL A 483 -27.05 3.42 11.46
N PHE A 484 -27.67 4.58 11.63
CA PHE A 484 -27.89 5.19 12.95
C PHE A 484 -29.04 4.52 13.71
N ASN A 485 -30.10 4.12 13.01
CA ASN A 485 -31.23 3.41 13.59
C ASN A 485 -31.63 2.20 12.72
N PRO A 486 -31.35 0.96 13.16
CA PRO A 486 -31.74 -0.26 12.46
C PRO A 486 -33.26 -0.38 12.24
N ASP A 487 -34.08 0.07 13.18
CA ASP A 487 -35.54 -0.12 13.15
C ASP A 487 -36.21 0.69 12.03
N THR A 488 -35.64 1.87 11.75
CA THR A 488 -36.12 2.75 10.66
C THR A 488 -35.57 2.36 9.29
N THR A 489 -34.78 1.28 9.19
CA THR A 489 -34.21 0.85 7.91
C THR A 489 -35.30 0.27 7.00
N PRO A 490 -35.38 0.69 5.72
CA PRO A 490 -36.32 0.13 4.75
C PRO A 490 -36.23 -1.40 4.67
N ARG A 491 -37.39 -2.07 4.54
CA ARG A 491 -37.50 -3.54 4.60
C ARG A 491 -36.60 -4.24 3.58
N GLU A 492 -36.49 -3.66 2.39
CA GLU A 492 -35.68 -4.14 1.26
C GLU A 492 -34.18 -4.21 1.61
N LEU A 493 -33.70 -3.35 2.51
CA LEU A 493 -32.28 -3.20 2.85
C LEU A 493 -31.89 -3.83 4.18
N ARG A 494 -32.85 -4.28 5.02
CA ARG A 494 -32.59 -4.78 6.38
C ARG A 494 -31.55 -5.90 6.42
N LYS A 495 -31.59 -6.83 5.46
CA LYS A 495 -30.63 -7.95 5.37
C LYS A 495 -29.21 -7.51 4.98
N LEU A 496 -29.02 -6.31 4.43
CA LEU A 496 -27.71 -5.73 4.09
C LEU A 496 -27.08 -4.97 5.26
N VAL A 497 -27.82 -4.68 6.32
CA VAL A 497 -27.32 -3.97 7.51
C VAL A 497 -26.44 -4.89 8.35
N GLY A 498 -25.24 -4.42 8.67
CA GLY A 498 -24.26 -5.13 9.49
C GLY A 498 -24.13 -4.60 10.92
N GLY A 499 -24.73 -3.45 11.22
CA GLY A 499 -24.74 -2.92 12.58
C GLY A 499 -25.15 -1.45 12.70
N LYS A 500 -25.19 -1.00 13.95
CA LYS A 500 -25.49 0.38 14.35
C LYS A 500 -24.21 1.19 14.52
N ALA A 501 -24.19 2.41 14.00
CA ALA A 501 -23.11 3.37 14.25
C ALA A 501 -23.09 3.81 15.73
N ARG A 502 -21.91 3.90 16.35
CA ARG A 502 -21.76 4.29 17.75
C ARG A 502 -21.53 5.79 17.89
N GLU A 503 -22.63 6.53 17.97
CA GLU A 503 -22.63 8.01 18.04
C GLU A 503 -21.84 8.54 19.23
N ASP A 504 -22.10 8.03 20.43
CA ASP A 504 -21.44 8.50 21.67
C ASP A 504 -19.91 8.37 21.58
N LEU A 505 -19.43 7.31 20.94
CA LEU A 505 -17.99 7.09 20.74
C LEU A 505 -17.40 8.12 19.77
N ILE A 506 -18.13 8.47 18.70
CA ILE A 506 -17.72 9.52 17.75
C ILE A 506 -17.66 10.86 18.48
N VAL A 507 -18.71 11.23 19.22
CA VAL A 507 -18.78 12.50 19.97
C VAL A 507 -17.63 12.61 20.98
N ALA A 508 -17.41 11.57 21.79
CA ALA A 508 -16.39 11.57 22.82
C ALA A 508 -14.95 11.70 22.29
N ASN A 509 -14.70 11.28 21.05
CA ASN A 509 -13.36 11.30 20.43
C ASN A 509 -13.23 12.31 19.29
N TRP A 510 -14.29 13.07 18.97
CA TRP A 510 -14.28 14.03 17.87
C TRP A 510 -13.15 15.05 17.96
N PRO A 511 -12.81 15.61 19.14
CA PRO A 511 -11.67 16.51 19.27
C PRO A 511 -10.38 15.93 18.71
N ASP A 512 -10.06 14.68 19.04
CA ASP A 512 -8.83 14.05 18.59
C ASP A 512 -8.92 13.58 17.12
N ILE A 513 -10.11 13.21 16.62
CA ILE A 513 -10.36 12.95 15.20
C ILE A 513 -10.07 14.21 14.37
N PHE A 514 -10.61 15.35 14.80
CA PHE A 514 -10.43 16.64 14.15
C PHE A 514 -8.94 17.05 14.16
N ARG A 515 -8.28 16.92 15.30
CA ARG A 515 -6.83 17.16 15.42
C ARG A 515 -6.00 16.24 14.53
N CYS A 516 -6.39 14.97 14.36
CA CYS A 516 -5.72 14.04 13.45
C CYS A 516 -5.76 14.55 12.01
N ALA A 517 -6.93 14.93 11.51
CA ALA A 517 -7.08 15.49 10.17
C ALA A 517 -6.29 16.79 10.01
N ALA A 518 -6.38 17.71 10.98
CA ALA A 518 -5.62 18.96 10.98
C ALA A 518 -4.10 18.73 10.96
N THR A 519 -3.61 17.74 11.72
CA THR A 519 -2.19 17.38 11.78
C THR A 519 -1.67 16.85 10.44
N MET A 520 -2.50 16.08 9.72
CA MET A 520 -2.19 15.61 8.36
C MET A 520 -2.14 16.79 7.38
N THR A 521 -3.15 17.66 7.38
CA THR A 521 -3.22 18.84 6.49
C THR A 521 -2.06 19.81 6.74
N ALA A 522 -1.64 19.97 8.00
CA ALA A 522 -0.49 20.78 8.38
C ALA A 522 0.88 20.16 8.00
N GLY A 523 0.91 18.96 7.42
CA GLY A 523 2.14 18.26 7.02
C GLY A 523 3.04 17.84 8.19
N LYS A 524 2.56 17.88 9.44
CA LYS A 524 3.34 17.50 10.63
C LYS A 524 3.60 15.99 10.69
N ILE A 525 2.65 15.20 10.20
CA ILE A 525 2.75 13.75 10.06
C ILE A 525 2.15 13.30 8.73
N ARG A 526 2.75 12.29 8.09
CA ARG A 526 2.16 11.69 6.88
C ARG A 526 0.90 10.88 7.25
N PRO A 527 -0.20 10.97 6.48
CA PRO A 527 -1.40 10.17 6.70
C PRO A 527 -1.14 8.68 6.92
N SER A 528 -0.27 8.07 6.12
CA SER A 528 0.07 6.64 6.20
C SER A 528 0.72 6.28 7.53
N GLN A 529 1.50 7.18 8.12
CA GLN A 529 2.11 6.96 9.43
C GLN A 529 1.05 6.96 10.53
N LEU A 530 0.14 7.94 10.52
CA LEU A 530 -0.93 8.05 11.50
C LEU A 530 -1.92 6.89 11.38
N LEU A 531 -2.41 6.61 10.17
CA LEU A 531 -3.38 5.53 9.92
C LEU A 531 -2.83 4.15 10.27
N ARG A 532 -1.55 3.87 9.98
CA ARG A 532 -0.92 2.59 10.41
C ARG A 532 -0.80 2.49 11.93
N LYS A 533 -0.54 3.61 12.62
CA LYS A 533 -0.49 3.65 14.10
C LYS A 533 -1.88 3.41 14.71
N LEU A 534 -2.94 3.93 14.09
CA LEU A 534 -4.32 3.64 14.51
C LEU A 534 -4.75 2.20 14.18
N ALA A 535 -4.32 1.66 13.04
CA ALA A 535 -4.72 0.33 12.58
C ALA A 535 -4.00 -0.83 13.28
N SER A 536 -2.85 -0.59 13.91
CA SER A 536 -2.00 -1.64 14.49
C SER A 536 -2.65 -2.36 15.69
N TYR A 537 -3.47 -1.68 16.49
CA TYR A 537 -4.18 -2.31 17.60
C TYR A 537 -5.53 -1.63 17.92
N PRO A 538 -6.57 -1.78 17.07
CA PRO A 538 -7.80 -1.00 17.18
C PRO A 538 -8.56 -1.23 18.49
N ARG A 539 -8.44 -2.43 19.10
CA ARG A 539 -9.25 -2.81 20.28
C ARG A 539 -8.90 -2.05 21.56
N GLN A 540 -7.79 -1.32 21.60
CA GLN A 540 -7.34 -0.59 22.79
C GLN A 540 -7.32 0.94 22.60
N ASN A 541 -7.51 1.44 21.38
CA ASN A 541 -7.44 2.86 21.08
C ASN A 541 -8.82 3.40 20.67
N ASN A 542 -9.51 4.09 21.59
CA ASN A 542 -10.83 4.67 21.35
C ASN A 542 -10.86 5.61 20.14
N LEU A 543 -9.78 6.35 19.87
CA LEU A 543 -9.67 7.22 18.70
C LEU A 543 -9.67 6.42 17.38
N ALA A 544 -8.93 5.31 17.32
CA ALA A 544 -8.94 4.44 16.14
C ALA A 544 -10.34 3.84 15.91
N VAL A 545 -10.98 3.38 16.98
CA VAL A 545 -12.34 2.83 16.91
C VAL A 545 -13.35 3.90 16.47
N ALA A 546 -13.25 5.11 17.00
CA ALA A 546 -14.14 6.22 16.64
C ALA A 546 -13.97 6.63 15.17
N LEU A 547 -12.71 6.78 14.70
CA LEU A 547 -12.43 7.05 13.28
C LEU A 547 -12.96 5.93 12.36
N ARG A 548 -12.92 4.68 12.84
CA ARG A 548 -13.53 3.55 12.11
C ARG A 548 -15.05 3.68 12.01
N GLU A 549 -15.74 4.14 13.05
CA GLU A 549 -17.20 4.36 12.98
C GLU A 549 -17.56 5.48 11.99
N VAL A 550 -16.80 6.58 11.99
CA VAL A 550 -16.90 7.63 10.95
C VAL A 550 -16.75 6.99 9.56
N GLY A 551 -15.69 6.20 9.38
CA GLY A 551 -15.42 5.48 8.15
C GLY A 551 -16.53 4.53 7.67
N ARG A 552 -17.21 3.85 8.59
CA ARG A 552 -18.35 2.97 8.26
C ARG A 552 -19.56 3.73 7.74
N ILE A 553 -19.81 4.92 8.28
CA ILE A 553 -20.89 5.81 7.81
C ILE A 553 -20.57 6.28 6.39
N GLU A 554 -19.36 6.82 6.19
CA GLU A 554 -18.92 7.31 4.87
C GLU A 554 -18.88 6.20 3.82
N ARG A 555 -18.38 5.02 4.20
CA ARG A 555 -18.41 3.83 3.34
C ARG A 555 -19.84 3.44 2.96
N THR A 556 -20.79 3.55 3.88
CA THR A 556 -22.20 3.20 3.58
C THR A 556 -22.78 4.17 2.57
N LEU A 557 -22.54 5.47 2.74
CA LEU A 557 -22.93 6.49 1.76
C LEU A 557 -22.29 6.22 0.39
N PHE A 558 -20.98 5.98 0.36
CA PHE A 558 -20.26 5.63 -0.86
C PHE A 558 -20.86 4.40 -1.56
N ILE A 559 -21.14 3.31 -0.83
CA ILE A 559 -21.72 2.09 -1.41
C ILE A 559 -23.07 2.38 -2.04
N ILE A 560 -23.92 3.17 -1.39
CA ILE A 560 -25.24 3.51 -1.91
C ILE A 560 -25.11 4.33 -3.21
N GLU A 561 -24.27 5.37 -3.22
CA GLU A 561 -24.06 6.16 -4.44
C GLU A 561 -23.42 5.30 -5.55
N TRP A 562 -22.42 4.47 -5.23
CA TRP A 562 -21.81 3.56 -6.19
C TRP A 562 -22.82 2.63 -6.86
N ILE A 563 -23.79 2.09 -6.11
CA ILE A 563 -24.84 1.22 -6.67
C ILE A 563 -25.79 1.99 -7.60
N LEU A 564 -26.04 3.27 -7.31
CA LEU A 564 -27.06 4.07 -8.00
C LEU A 564 -26.51 4.93 -9.15
N ASP A 565 -25.20 5.18 -9.18
CA ASP A 565 -24.54 6.09 -10.13
C ASP A 565 -23.61 5.32 -11.08
N THR A 566 -24.13 4.99 -12.27
CA THR A 566 -23.35 4.33 -13.34
C THR A 566 -22.24 5.23 -13.87
N ASP A 567 -22.42 6.55 -13.88
CA ASP A 567 -21.43 7.48 -14.41
C ASP A 567 -20.20 7.53 -13.49
N MET A 568 -20.41 7.50 -12.17
CA MET A 568 -19.35 7.36 -11.18
C MET A 568 -18.56 6.06 -11.37
N GLN A 569 -19.24 4.94 -11.65
CA GLN A 569 -18.58 3.68 -11.95
C GLN A 569 -17.72 3.78 -13.23
N ARG A 570 -18.24 4.40 -14.30
CA ARG A 570 -17.50 4.62 -15.56
C ARG A 570 -16.29 5.51 -15.35
N ARG A 571 -16.44 6.66 -14.66
CA ARG A 571 -15.31 7.56 -14.33
C ARG A 571 -14.22 6.84 -13.55
N ALA A 572 -14.60 6.03 -12.56
CA ALA A 572 -13.65 5.24 -11.79
C ALA A 572 -12.90 4.21 -12.65
N GLN A 573 -13.60 3.51 -13.55
CA GLN A 573 -12.97 2.56 -14.47
C GLN A 573 -12.00 3.25 -15.44
N ILE A 574 -12.37 4.42 -15.99
CA ILE A 574 -11.48 5.23 -16.84
C ILE A 574 -10.24 5.66 -16.05
N GLY A 575 -10.42 6.19 -14.84
CA GLY A 575 -9.31 6.61 -13.98
C GLY A 575 -8.34 5.48 -13.64
N LEU A 576 -8.86 4.28 -13.35
CA LEU A 576 -8.03 3.10 -13.09
C LEU A 576 -7.32 2.59 -14.34
N ASN A 577 -7.98 2.57 -15.50
CA ASN A 577 -7.36 2.21 -16.78
C ASN A 577 -6.18 3.13 -17.13
N LYS A 578 -6.27 4.44 -16.82
CA LYS A 578 -5.15 5.39 -16.97
C LYS A 578 -3.94 4.96 -16.13
N GLY A 579 -4.16 4.48 -14.90
CA GLY A 579 -3.12 3.94 -14.03
C GLY A 579 -2.46 2.68 -14.61
N GLU A 580 -3.24 1.75 -15.15
CA GLU A 580 -2.73 0.54 -15.80
C GLU A 580 -1.89 0.87 -17.05
N ALA A 581 -2.35 1.81 -17.89
CA ALA A 581 -1.60 2.29 -19.05
C ALA A 581 -0.28 2.98 -18.64
N HIS A 582 -0.28 3.71 -17.51
CA HIS A 582 0.92 4.32 -16.97
C HIS A 582 1.96 3.27 -16.53
N HIS A 583 1.52 2.11 -16.04
CA HIS A 583 2.43 0.99 -15.73
C HIS A 583 3.06 0.40 -16.99
N ALA A 584 2.32 0.36 -18.10
CA ALA A 584 2.84 -0.12 -19.38
C ALA A 584 3.99 0.77 -19.89
N LEU A 585 3.80 2.10 -19.87
CA LEU A 585 4.87 3.04 -20.21
C LEU A 585 6.07 2.91 -19.26
N LYS A 586 5.84 2.84 -17.94
CA LYS A 586 6.92 2.63 -16.96
C LYS A 586 7.70 1.34 -17.21
N ASN A 587 7.02 0.26 -17.62
CA ASN A 587 7.68 -1.00 -17.98
C ASN A 587 8.55 -0.86 -19.23
N ALA A 588 8.07 -0.13 -20.25
CA ALA A 588 8.84 0.14 -21.46
C ALA A 588 10.12 0.95 -21.19
N LEU A 589 10.07 1.92 -20.25
CA LEU A 589 11.22 2.72 -19.85
C LEU A 589 12.24 1.95 -19.02
N ARG A 590 11.85 0.88 -18.34
CA ARG A 590 12.69 0.14 -17.40
C ARG A 590 13.55 -0.92 -18.08
N ILE A 591 14.43 -0.47 -18.98
CA ILE A 591 15.25 -1.32 -19.85
C ILE A 591 16.49 -1.87 -19.12
N GLY A 592 17.03 -1.09 -18.17
CA GLY A 592 18.19 -1.49 -17.39
C GLY A 592 17.91 -2.60 -16.37
N ARG A 593 18.94 -3.42 -16.09
CA ARG A 593 18.98 -4.41 -15.00
C ARG A 593 17.84 -5.46 -15.05
N GLN A 594 17.36 -5.80 -16.25
CA GLN A 594 16.20 -6.71 -16.44
C GLN A 594 14.94 -6.25 -15.69
N GLY A 595 14.83 -4.94 -15.45
CA GLY A 595 13.73 -4.38 -14.69
C GLY A 595 13.84 -4.52 -13.17
N GLU A 596 14.94 -5.07 -12.65
CA GLU A 596 15.15 -5.20 -11.21
C GLU A 596 15.69 -3.91 -10.60
N ILE A 597 15.17 -3.54 -9.43
CA ILE A 597 15.82 -2.54 -8.57
C ILE A 597 16.89 -3.25 -7.76
N ARG A 598 18.17 -3.00 -8.11
CA ARG A 598 19.34 -3.64 -7.49
C ARG A 598 19.97 -2.82 -6.36
N ASP A 599 19.48 -1.62 -6.11
CA ASP A 599 20.06 -0.69 -5.15
C ASP A 599 19.81 -1.16 -3.70
N ARG A 600 20.88 -1.13 -2.89
CA ARG A 600 20.90 -1.69 -1.52
C ARG A 600 20.31 -0.73 -0.48
N THR A 601 20.35 0.57 -0.75
CA THR A 601 19.86 1.62 0.16
C THR A 601 18.44 2.01 -0.22
N THR A 602 17.61 2.33 0.79
CA THR A 602 16.26 2.86 0.57
C THR A 602 16.28 4.13 -0.27
N GLU A 603 17.31 4.95 -0.09
CA GLU A 603 17.53 6.19 -0.83
C GLU A 603 17.79 5.93 -2.32
N GLY A 604 18.69 5.00 -2.67
CA GLY A 604 18.92 4.64 -4.07
C GLY A 604 17.66 4.08 -4.75
N GLN A 605 16.89 3.26 -4.03
CA GLN A 605 15.59 2.77 -4.53
C GLN A 605 14.58 3.90 -4.74
N HIS A 606 14.61 4.91 -3.86
CA HIS A 606 13.76 6.09 -3.99
C HIS A 606 14.13 6.92 -5.22
N TYR A 607 15.41 7.21 -5.45
CA TYR A 607 15.85 7.98 -6.63
C TYR A 607 15.55 7.30 -7.95
N ARG A 608 15.66 5.97 -8.01
CA ARG A 608 15.21 5.18 -9.17
C ARG A 608 13.75 5.41 -9.50
N ILE A 609 12.91 5.29 -8.49
CA ILE A 609 11.46 5.43 -8.64
C ILE A 609 11.09 6.88 -8.98
N ALA A 610 11.73 7.85 -8.32
CA ALA A 610 11.52 9.28 -8.58
C ALA A 610 11.96 9.66 -9.99
N GLY A 611 13.15 9.22 -10.43
CA GLY A 611 13.66 9.44 -11.78
C GLY A 611 12.78 8.81 -12.86
N LEU A 612 12.29 7.58 -12.64
CA LEU A 612 11.34 6.95 -13.55
C LEU A 612 10.03 7.74 -13.63
N ASN A 613 9.53 8.24 -12.50
CA ASN A 613 8.31 9.04 -12.45
C ASN A 613 8.48 10.39 -13.16
N LEU A 614 9.61 11.07 -12.96
CA LEU A 614 9.96 12.31 -13.65
C LEU A 614 10.09 12.12 -15.16
N LEU A 615 10.83 11.09 -15.59
CA LEU A 615 10.98 10.76 -17.01
C LEU A 615 9.63 10.45 -17.66
N THR A 616 8.74 9.75 -16.94
CA THR A 616 7.39 9.49 -17.42
C THR A 616 6.58 10.78 -17.57
N ALA A 617 6.68 11.71 -16.61
CA ALA A 617 6.02 13.01 -16.71
C ALA A 617 6.53 13.85 -17.89
N VAL A 618 7.84 13.83 -18.16
CA VAL A 618 8.46 14.51 -19.31
C VAL A 618 7.91 13.96 -20.63
N ILE A 619 7.83 12.64 -20.78
CA ILE A 619 7.28 12.00 -21.98
C ILE A 619 5.81 12.36 -22.17
N ILE A 620 5.02 12.33 -21.09
CA ILE A 620 3.60 12.70 -21.14
C ILE A 620 3.42 14.15 -21.57
N TYR A 621 4.23 15.06 -21.01
CA TYR A 621 4.20 16.47 -21.39
C TYR A 621 4.51 16.66 -22.87
N TRP A 622 5.63 16.09 -23.34
CA TRP A 622 6.04 16.18 -24.74
C TRP A 622 4.98 15.60 -25.68
N ASN A 623 4.50 14.38 -25.40
CA ASN A 623 3.45 13.76 -26.19
C ASN A 623 2.16 14.59 -26.21
N THR A 624 1.78 15.22 -25.09
CA THR A 624 0.59 16.07 -25.01
C THR A 624 0.72 17.32 -25.89
N VAL A 625 1.89 17.95 -25.91
CA VAL A 625 2.18 19.09 -26.79
C VAL A 625 2.05 18.68 -28.26
N HIS A 626 2.74 17.60 -28.66
CA HIS A 626 2.77 17.15 -30.06
C HIS A 626 1.44 16.57 -30.53
N LEU A 627 0.67 15.91 -29.67
CA LEU A 627 -0.71 15.52 -29.99
C LEU A 627 -1.60 16.75 -30.24
N GLY A 628 -1.43 17.83 -29.48
CA GLY A 628 -2.11 19.10 -29.72
C GLY A 628 -1.75 19.71 -31.08
N HIS A 629 -0.48 19.64 -31.48
CA HIS A 629 -0.04 20.06 -32.81
C HIS A 629 -0.63 19.17 -33.92
N ALA A 630 -0.61 17.84 -33.75
CA ALA A 630 -1.19 16.88 -34.72
C ALA A 630 -2.70 17.09 -34.92
N VAL A 631 -3.44 17.38 -33.84
CA VAL A 631 -4.87 17.74 -33.91
C VAL A 631 -5.08 19.03 -34.71
N THR A 632 -4.21 20.03 -34.50
CA THR A 632 -4.29 21.32 -35.19
C THR A 632 -3.96 21.17 -36.68
N GLU A 633 -2.90 20.43 -37.00
CA GLU A 633 -2.52 20.11 -38.38
C GLU A 633 -3.64 19.39 -39.13
N ARG A 634 -4.20 18.33 -38.53
CA ARG A 634 -5.31 17.58 -39.11
C ARG A 634 -6.53 18.47 -39.40
N ARG A 635 -6.86 19.40 -38.50
CA ARG A 635 -7.93 20.39 -38.73
C ARG A 635 -7.60 21.33 -39.89
N ASN A 636 -6.35 21.79 -39.99
CA ASN A 636 -5.91 22.65 -41.08
C ASN A 636 -5.97 21.96 -42.45
N GLU A 637 -5.83 20.64 -42.49
CA GLU A 637 -6.02 19.82 -43.69
C GLU A 637 -7.50 19.56 -44.05
N GLY A 638 -8.44 20.07 -43.25
CA GLY A 638 -9.88 19.86 -43.45
C GLY A 638 -10.35 18.44 -43.09
N LEU A 639 -9.54 17.66 -42.39
CA LEU A 639 -9.91 16.34 -41.92
C LEU A 639 -10.69 16.44 -40.61
N ASP A 640 -11.71 15.59 -40.48
CA ASP A 640 -12.56 15.59 -39.29
C ASP A 640 -11.80 15.16 -38.03
N VAL A 641 -12.12 15.84 -36.92
CA VAL A 641 -11.60 15.58 -35.57
C VAL A 641 -12.77 15.67 -34.58
N PRO A 642 -13.60 14.61 -34.48
CA PRO A 642 -14.74 14.58 -33.58
C PRO A 642 -14.30 14.83 -32.13
N PRO A 643 -14.83 15.85 -31.44
CA PRO A 643 -14.45 16.17 -30.06
C PRO A 643 -14.64 15.00 -29.09
N GLU A 644 -15.64 14.15 -29.32
CA GLU A 644 -15.97 12.96 -28.54
C GLU A 644 -14.90 11.86 -28.64
N PHE A 645 -14.06 11.85 -29.68
CA PHE A 645 -12.98 10.87 -29.82
C PHE A 645 -11.73 11.30 -29.06
N LEU A 646 -11.53 12.61 -28.86
CA LEU A 646 -10.32 13.14 -28.23
C LEU A 646 -10.07 12.62 -26.80
N PRO A 647 -11.08 12.45 -25.92
CA PRO A 647 -10.91 11.85 -24.60
C PRO A 647 -10.36 10.42 -24.60
N HIS A 648 -10.49 9.69 -25.71
CA HIS A 648 -10.01 8.32 -25.85
C HIS A 648 -8.53 8.24 -26.27
N ILE A 649 -7.93 9.36 -26.70
CA ILE A 649 -6.51 9.43 -27.03
C ILE A 649 -5.70 9.49 -25.73
N SER A 650 -4.70 8.63 -25.58
CA SER A 650 -3.77 8.70 -24.44
C SER A 650 -2.44 9.33 -24.86
N PRO A 651 -1.80 10.20 -24.05
CA PRO A 651 -0.44 10.71 -24.29
C PRO A 651 0.65 9.72 -23.86
N LEU A 652 0.31 8.45 -23.62
CA LEU A 652 1.22 7.45 -23.09
C LEU A 652 1.94 6.63 -24.17
N GLY A 653 1.69 6.83 -25.46
CA GLY A 653 2.37 6.09 -26.53
C GLY A 653 3.87 6.35 -26.56
N TRP A 654 4.67 5.31 -26.84
CA TRP A 654 6.14 5.39 -26.83
C TRP A 654 6.81 4.77 -28.06
N ALA A 655 6.04 4.24 -29.03
CA ALA A 655 6.60 3.56 -30.19
C ALA A 655 7.45 4.49 -31.09
N HIS A 656 7.14 5.79 -31.11
CA HIS A 656 7.89 6.83 -31.83
C HIS A 656 9.13 7.34 -31.06
N ILE A 657 9.38 6.85 -29.85
CA ILE A 657 10.49 7.30 -29.00
C ILE A 657 11.63 6.28 -29.06
N LEU A 658 12.80 6.72 -29.52
CA LEU A 658 14.02 5.91 -29.46
C LEU A 658 14.57 5.92 -28.03
N LEU A 659 14.24 4.86 -27.27
CA LEU A 659 14.63 4.68 -25.87
C LEU A 659 15.95 3.92 -25.68
N THR A 660 16.39 3.15 -26.68
CA THR A 660 17.58 2.29 -26.64
C THR A 660 18.65 2.73 -27.62
N GLY A 661 19.91 2.48 -27.28
CA GLY A 661 21.06 2.79 -28.13
C GLY A 661 22.06 3.68 -27.39
N GLU A 662 22.88 4.39 -28.14
CA GLU A 662 23.76 5.45 -27.62
C GLU A 662 22.95 6.72 -27.32
N TYR A 663 23.21 7.34 -26.17
CA TYR A 663 22.57 8.61 -25.76
C TYR A 663 23.41 9.77 -26.26
N LEU A 664 23.14 10.14 -27.51
CA LEU A 664 23.84 11.20 -28.20
C LEU A 664 23.25 12.56 -27.85
N TRP A 665 24.11 13.42 -27.32
CA TRP A 665 23.82 14.83 -27.08
C TRP A 665 24.47 15.70 -28.17
N PRO A 666 23.87 16.85 -28.54
CA PRO A 666 24.51 17.83 -29.39
C PRO A 666 25.86 18.21 -28.79
N LYS A 667 26.93 18.14 -29.59
CA LYS A 667 28.21 18.72 -29.19
C LYS A 667 28.03 20.23 -29.27
N GLU A 668 28.19 20.96 -28.17
CA GLU A 668 28.35 22.41 -28.26
C GLU A 668 29.49 22.70 -29.24
N PRO A 669 29.33 23.65 -30.17
CA PRO A 669 30.47 24.11 -30.95
C PRO A 669 31.54 24.54 -29.95
N LYS A 670 32.74 23.97 -30.07
CA LYS A 670 33.88 24.42 -29.25
C LYS A 670 34.01 25.93 -29.44
N ALA A 671 33.82 26.68 -28.36
CA ALA A 671 34.01 28.12 -28.31
C ALA A 671 35.43 28.50 -28.76
#